data_AF-A0A2E0T900-F1
#
_entry.id   AF-A0A2E0T900-F1
#
_cell.length_a   1.000
_cell.length_b   1.000
_cell.length_c   1.000
_cell.angle_alpha   90.00
_cell.angle_beta   90.00
_cell.angle_gamma   90.00
#
_symmetry.space_group_name_H-M   'P 1'
#
loop_
_entity.id
_entity.type
_entity.pdbx_description
1 polymer ?
#
loop_
_entity_poly.entity_id
_entity_poly.type
_entity_poly.pdbx_seq_one_letter_code
_entity_poly.pdbx_strand_id
1 'polypeptide(L)'
;MASPTSGISRLGARSAGSSSPTTSSSPSSSSSSSSSSSASSSDSAASSAGASSSGASSVCANATGAESESARASIRRVRRAMESSFERPAYHGLIGVVNASRRSARRVPGAARRTPFHLVAQPGAACQSGPGGGPPLPALTVVPLGGLGEVGMNCMLIECEGDLVVVDAGVTFPGRVHGIDLDHPRLDHALANQQKLRAILITHGHEDHIGALPYLLRELDQPVPVYGPPYALALIRKRLEEHHLDFPEMIATRPGQRFEVGCFDVEPVRVNHSIPDATSLILRTPAGTVVHSGDFKIEERPLDGEHFGTAALQRVGDEGVDLLLSDSTNIDVEGDSGEEADVAEAIDALVAGAEHRVVVAQFASNVYRMKAVFEAARRHGRRVLLLGRSVRNHAAVSRELGLLDGVADLILQDDDARDVPRDQLCVIATGTQGEPPAALSRLARGTHPALELEAGDTVVLSSRIIPGNEKIVFDLTDMLERVGCILHHRKNRPDVHCSGHAARDEQRRYLELCRPKTFIPVHGTFHHLRRHAALAREVGVEQTLVIENGAIVQLERGRLEVVGEATVGRVHIDRGTPVDEELLKERRLIGELGHAVVAFSIGRGDRFLGHVDIVARGFLAAEVEDALLDDASDYVRRDLRRAKGEGPGELEERARRALRRYFYKKLRRKPIVTAMALEVG
;
A
#
# COMPACT_ATOMS: atom_id res chain seq x y z
N MET A 1 27.69 51.08 -19.30
CA MET A 1 27.47 51.52 -20.70
C MET A 1 27.06 50.31 -21.50
N ALA A 2 26.06 50.31 -22.38
CA ALA A 2 24.88 51.17 -22.49
C ALA A 2 23.83 50.37 -23.30
N SER A 3 22.56 50.38 -22.89
CA SER A 3 21.46 49.72 -23.61
C SER A 3 20.45 50.77 -24.09
N PRO A 4 19.95 50.69 -25.34
CA PRO A 4 18.69 51.31 -25.77
C PRO A 4 17.56 50.24 -25.80
N THR A 5 16.48 50.33 -25.01
CA THR A 5 15.29 51.22 -25.09
C THR A 5 14.20 50.81 -26.10
N SER A 6 12.94 51.13 -25.74
CA SER A 6 11.64 50.94 -26.43
C SER A 6 10.99 49.54 -26.27
N GLY A 7 9.71 49.38 -25.90
CA GLY A 7 8.68 50.34 -25.47
C GLY A 7 7.58 50.59 -26.51
N ILE A 8 6.33 50.23 -26.19
CA ILE A 8 5.10 50.55 -26.96
C ILE A 8 3.91 50.75 -26.00
N SER A 9 2.93 51.53 -26.43
CA SER A 9 1.88 52.15 -25.61
C SER A 9 0.45 51.61 -25.83
N ARG A 10 -0.33 51.69 -24.75
CA ARG A 10 -1.80 51.83 -24.64
C ARG A 10 -2.58 52.20 -25.94
N LEU A 11 -3.76 51.61 -26.15
CA LEU A 11 -5.12 52.21 -25.95
C LEU A 11 -6.25 51.39 -26.61
N GLY A 12 -7.44 51.36 -25.99
CA GLY A 12 -8.69 50.83 -26.56
C GLY A 12 -9.72 50.50 -25.46
N ALA A 13 -10.91 51.10 -25.49
CA ALA A 13 -11.88 51.07 -24.37
C ALA A 13 -13.35 51.13 -24.81
N ARG A 14 -14.27 50.91 -23.83
CA ARG A 14 -15.75 51.07 -23.84
C ARG A 14 -16.58 49.88 -24.40
N SER A 15 -17.81 49.60 -23.96
CA SER A 15 -18.56 49.97 -22.73
C SER A 15 -19.91 49.24 -22.58
N ALA A 16 -20.22 48.78 -21.34
CA ALA A 16 -21.45 48.98 -20.55
C ALA A 16 -22.87 48.47 -20.96
N GLY A 17 -23.65 48.10 -19.93
CA GLY A 17 -25.11 47.81 -19.91
C GLY A 17 -25.43 46.41 -19.33
N SER A 18 -25.91 46.15 -18.10
CA SER A 18 -26.86 46.76 -17.14
C SER A 18 -28.34 46.34 -17.28
N SER A 19 -28.84 45.42 -16.44
CA SER A 19 -30.21 45.43 -15.86
C SER A 19 -30.56 44.20 -15.00
N SER A 20 -31.20 44.45 -13.85
CA SER A 20 -32.09 43.58 -13.04
C SER A 20 -33.23 44.50 -12.52
N PRO A 21 -34.24 44.09 -11.71
CA PRO A 21 -34.75 42.79 -11.23
C PRO A 21 -36.31 42.63 -11.44
N THR A 22 -36.98 41.60 -10.86
CA THR A 22 -38.37 41.57 -10.26
C THR A 22 -38.93 40.12 -10.12
N THR A 23 -39.17 39.51 -8.94
CA THR A 23 -40.32 39.53 -7.96
C THR A 23 -41.59 38.69 -8.26
N SER A 24 -41.89 37.68 -7.39
CA SER A 24 -43.24 37.25 -6.88
C SER A 24 -43.08 35.94 -6.06
N SER A 25 -43.21 35.85 -4.73
CA SER A 25 -44.38 35.96 -3.82
C SER A 25 -45.28 34.69 -3.70
N SER A 26 -45.46 34.25 -2.45
CA SER A 26 -46.15 33.06 -1.84
C SER A 26 -47.71 33.02 -1.99
N PRO A 27 -48.58 32.32 -1.20
CA PRO A 27 -48.43 31.36 -0.05
C PRO A 27 -49.48 30.19 0.07
N SER A 28 -49.54 29.52 1.24
CA SER A 28 -50.69 28.78 1.87
C SER A 28 -51.14 27.44 1.23
N SER A 29 -51.84 26.50 1.89
CA SER A 29 -52.70 26.44 3.11
C SER A 29 -52.61 25.05 3.79
N SER A 30 -52.36 24.88 5.10
CA SER A 30 -53.26 24.96 6.27
C SER A 30 -54.43 23.94 6.39
N SER A 31 -54.56 23.38 7.60
CA SER A 31 -55.79 22.89 8.29
C SER A 31 -56.44 21.57 7.80
N SER A 32 -57.13 20.76 8.62
CA SER A 32 -57.71 20.94 9.98
C SER A 32 -57.74 19.56 10.71
N SER A 33 -57.64 19.44 12.05
CA SER A 33 -58.75 19.37 13.02
C SER A 33 -59.93 18.45 12.60
N SER A 34 -60.56 17.64 13.45
CA SER A 34 -60.72 17.70 14.91
C SER A 34 -61.34 16.40 15.47
N SER A 35 -61.47 16.30 16.80
CA SER A 35 -62.66 15.79 17.55
C SER A 35 -63.35 14.46 17.15
N SER A 36 -63.77 13.59 18.06
CA SER A 36 -63.78 13.56 19.54
C SER A 36 -64.46 12.26 19.99
N SER A 37 -64.49 12.02 21.32
CA SER A 37 -65.61 11.37 22.06
C SER A 37 -66.01 9.92 21.71
N SER A 38 -66.44 9.06 22.64
CA SER A 38 -66.42 8.99 24.12
C SER A 38 -67.20 7.71 24.51
N ALA A 39 -67.22 7.35 25.81
CA ALA A 39 -68.15 6.37 26.43
C ALA A 39 -67.87 4.89 26.05
N SER A 40 -67.42 4.04 26.99
CA SER A 40 -68.20 3.34 28.05
C SER A 40 -69.05 2.18 27.48
N SER A 41 -69.23 1.02 28.13
CA SER A 41 -68.97 0.63 29.53
C SER A 41 -68.98 -0.91 29.69
N SER A 42 -68.35 -1.38 30.79
CA SER A 42 -68.82 -2.41 31.74
C SER A 42 -69.25 -3.83 31.29
N ASP A 43 -68.62 -4.83 31.91
CA ASP A 43 -69.22 -6.01 32.56
C ASP A 43 -70.00 -7.05 31.70
N SER A 44 -70.11 -8.35 32.04
CA SER A 44 -69.86 -9.08 33.29
C SER A 44 -69.64 -10.60 33.08
N ALA A 45 -69.27 -11.30 34.17
CA ALA A 45 -69.35 -12.74 34.52
C ALA A 45 -69.99 -13.75 33.52
N ALA A 46 -69.46 -14.97 33.27
CA ALA A 46 -68.85 -16.03 34.10
C ALA A 46 -69.84 -17.09 34.67
N SER A 47 -69.36 -18.35 34.81
CA SER A 47 -70.06 -19.62 35.19
C SER A 47 -71.01 -20.19 34.11
N SER A 48 -71.25 -21.50 33.90
CA SER A 48 -70.90 -22.79 34.55
C SER A 48 -71.15 -23.97 33.56
N ALA A 49 -70.69 -25.23 33.65
CA ALA A 49 -69.63 -25.97 34.38
C ALA A 49 -69.55 -27.44 33.84
N GLY A 50 -68.57 -28.25 34.29
CA GLY A 50 -68.42 -29.71 33.96
C GLY A 50 -67.06 -30.04 33.32
N ALA A 51 -66.08 -30.64 34.03
CA ALA A 51 -65.92 -32.08 34.36
C ALA A 51 -65.67 -32.99 33.13
N SER A 52 -64.75 -33.96 33.09
CA SER A 52 -63.53 -34.27 33.89
C SER A 52 -62.88 -35.55 33.34
N SER A 53 -61.59 -35.58 32.99
CA SER A 53 -60.77 -36.82 33.03
C SER A 53 -59.27 -36.58 32.89
N SER A 54 -58.53 -37.26 33.77
CA SER A 54 -57.07 -37.39 33.86
C SER A 54 -56.40 -38.05 32.64
N GLY A 55 -55.14 -37.68 32.35
CA GLY A 55 -54.25 -38.55 31.55
C GLY A 55 -52.90 -37.93 31.14
N ALA A 56 -51.80 -38.57 31.54
CA ALA A 56 -50.43 -38.46 30.99
C ALA A 56 -49.68 -37.11 31.11
N SER A 57 -49.04 -36.91 32.26
CA SER A 57 -47.83 -36.08 32.41
C SER A 57 -46.56 -36.88 31.98
N SER A 58 -45.42 -36.18 31.85
CA SER A 58 -44.09 -36.67 31.39
C SER A 58 -44.02 -36.96 29.88
N VAL A 59 -42.95 -36.64 29.15
CA VAL A 59 -41.51 -36.69 29.49
C VAL A 59 -40.76 -35.40 29.05
N CYS A 60 -39.55 -35.17 29.59
CA CYS A 60 -38.61 -34.07 29.30
C CYS A 60 -38.87 -32.70 29.98
N ALA A 61 -39.02 -32.72 31.31
CA ALA A 61 -38.47 -31.68 32.17
C ALA A 61 -37.58 -32.32 33.23
N ASN A 62 -36.34 -31.83 33.35
CA ASN A 62 -35.40 -31.89 34.50
C ASN A 62 -33.97 -31.80 33.97
N ALA A 63 -33.52 -30.56 33.77
CA ALA A 63 -32.20 -30.20 34.28
C ALA A 63 -32.38 -29.90 35.78
N THR A 64 -31.42 -30.26 36.63
CA THR A 64 -31.51 -29.90 38.05
C THR A 64 -31.41 -28.38 38.23
N GLY A 65 -31.92 -27.84 39.35
CA GLY A 65 -31.78 -26.41 39.65
C GLY A 65 -30.31 -25.97 39.64
N ALA A 66 -29.43 -26.83 40.16
CA ALA A 66 -27.98 -26.65 40.17
C ALA A 66 -27.35 -26.67 38.76
N GLU A 67 -27.73 -27.61 37.89
CA GLU A 67 -27.30 -27.62 36.47
C GLU A 67 -27.71 -26.32 35.76
N SER A 68 -28.93 -25.83 36.00
CA SER A 68 -29.45 -24.59 35.40
C SER A 68 -28.73 -23.33 35.89
N GLU A 69 -28.36 -23.28 37.16
CA GLU A 69 -27.61 -22.16 37.74
C GLU A 69 -26.13 -22.19 37.36
N SER A 70 -25.51 -23.37 37.36
CA SER A 70 -24.16 -23.62 36.84
C SER A 70 -24.04 -23.23 35.36
N ALA A 71 -25.00 -23.63 34.53
CA ALA A 71 -25.10 -23.25 33.13
C ALA A 71 -25.14 -21.72 32.93
N ARG A 72 -25.98 -21.02 33.71
CA ARG A 72 -26.05 -19.55 33.70
C ARG A 72 -24.74 -18.90 34.16
N ALA A 73 -24.07 -19.45 35.17
CA ALA A 73 -22.79 -18.94 35.66
C ALA A 73 -21.64 -19.16 34.64
N SER A 74 -21.67 -20.27 33.90
CA SER A 74 -20.71 -20.54 32.82
C SER A 74 -20.95 -19.65 31.61
N ILE A 75 -22.20 -19.52 31.14
CA ILE A 75 -22.57 -18.58 30.06
C ILE A 75 -22.21 -17.14 30.42
N ARG A 76 -22.54 -16.65 31.62
CA ARG A 76 -22.18 -15.28 32.05
C ARG A 76 -20.68 -15.05 32.11
N ARG A 77 -19.88 -16.07 32.47
CA ARG A 77 -18.42 -16.00 32.41
C ARG A 77 -17.92 -15.92 30.96
N VAL A 78 -18.48 -16.72 30.06
CA VAL A 78 -18.16 -16.69 28.63
C VAL A 78 -18.55 -15.35 27.99
N ARG A 79 -19.74 -14.82 28.28
CA ARG A 79 -20.17 -13.49 27.82
C ARG A 79 -19.25 -12.38 28.32
N ARG A 80 -18.91 -12.33 29.62
CA ARG A 80 -17.93 -11.35 30.14
C ARG A 80 -16.55 -11.51 29.52
N ALA A 81 -16.09 -12.74 29.29
CA ALA A 81 -14.82 -13.01 28.62
C ALA A 81 -14.84 -12.52 27.17
N MET A 82 -15.95 -12.72 26.44
CA MET A 82 -16.14 -12.17 25.10
C MET A 82 -16.18 -10.65 25.12
N GLU A 83 -17.00 -10.03 25.98
CA GLU A 83 -17.11 -8.58 26.12
C GLU A 83 -15.75 -7.93 26.43
N SER A 84 -15.00 -8.47 27.40
CA SER A 84 -13.66 -7.97 27.78
C SER A 84 -12.55 -8.27 26.75
N SER A 85 -12.63 -9.36 25.98
CA SER A 85 -11.68 -9.63 24.89
C SER A 85 -11.78 -8.63 23.73
N PHE A 86 -12.85 -7.83 23.69
CA PHE A 86 -13.04 -6.75 22.71
C PHE A 86 -12.84 -5.34 23.31
N GLU A 87 -12.46 -5.22 24.58
CA GLU A 87 -12.00 -3.94 25.13
C GLU A 87 -10.62 -3.58 24.55
N ARG A 88 -10.38 -2.28 24.32
CA ARG A 88 -9.19 -1.80 23.60
C ARG A 88 -7.90 -2.26 24.31
N PRO A 89 -6.99 -2.97 23.64
CA PRO A 89 -5.61 -3.03 24.08
C PRO A 89 -5.05 -1.60 24.07
N ALA A 90 -4.39 -1.20 25.15
CA ALA A 90 -3.55 0.00 25.10
C ALA A 90 -2.46 -0.23 24.05
N TYR A 91 -2.32 0.69 23.09
CA TYR A 91 -1.29 0.64 22.05
C TYR A 91 0.09 0.92 22.68
N HIS A 92 0.66 -0.07 23.37
CA HIS A 92 2.08 -0.12 23.70
C HIS A 92 2.80 -1.07 22.75
N GLY A 93 3.85 -0.57 22.12
CA GLY A 93 4.67 -1.35 21.20
C GLY A 93 5.39 -2.48 21.94
N LEU A 94 5.12 -3.72 21.52
CA LEU A 94 5.84 -4.91 21.95
C LEU A 94 6.26 -5.68 20.70
N ILE A 95 7.54 -5.50 20.32
CA ILE A 95 8.25 -6.43 19.45
C ILE A 95 8.63 -7.61 20.35
N GLY A 96 8.14 -8.80 20.04
CA GLY A 96 8.22 -9.98 20.91
C GLY A 96 8.46 -11.27 20.13
N VAL A 97 9.74 -11.63 20.04
CA VAL A 97 10.33 -12.94 19.73
C VAL A 97 9.34 -14.09 19.41
N VAL A 98 9.42 -14.60 18.17
CA VAL A 98 8.84 -15.91 17.80
C VAL A 98 9.96 -16.91 17.58
N ASN A 99 10.06 -17.91 18.45
CA ASN A 99 10.98 -19.04 18.29
C ASN A 99 10.53 -19.96 17.14
N ALA A 100 11.44 -20.28 16.22
CA ALA A 100 11.15 -21.15 15.10
C ALA A 100 10.98 -22.62 15.52
N SER A 101 9.77 -23.17 15.42
CA SER A 101 9.55 -24.62 15.45
C SER A 101 9.39 -25.16 14.03
N ARG A 102 10.40 -25.88 13.52
CA ARG A 102 10.32 -26.58 12.23
C ARG A 102 9.18 -27.61 12.25
N ARG A 103 8.18 -27.44 11.38
CA ARG A 103 7.22 -28.49 11.00
C ARG A 103 7.13 -28.59 9.48
N SER A 104 7.10 -29.81 8.98
CA SER A 104 7.19 -30.12 7.56
C SER A 104 5.94 -29.68 6.79
N ALA A 105 6.15 -29.01 5.66
CA ALA A 105 5.08 -28.61 4.76
C ALA A 105 4.39 -29.85 4.14
N ARG A 106 3.08 -29.97 4.33
CA ARG A 106 2.24 -30.97 3.67
C ARG A 106 1.60 -30.31 2.45
N ARG A 107 1.87 -30.82 1.24
CA ARG A 107 1.27 -30.31 -0.01
C ARG A 107 -0.26 -30.28 0.07
N VAL A 108 -0.87 -29.16 -0.31
CA VAL A 108 -2.31 -29.01 -0.56
C VAL A 108 -2.51 -28.72 -2.06
N PRO A 109 -3.26 -29.56 -2.80
CA PRO A 109 -3.67 -29.27 -4.17
C PRO A 109 -5.07 -28.63 -4.19
N GLY A 110 -5.27 -27.57 -4.97
CA GLY A 110 -6.57 -26.89 -5.05
C GLY A 110 -6.60 -25.70 -6.00
N ALA A 111 -6.52 -25.94 -7.31
CA ALA A 111 -6.57 -24.89 -8.31
C ALA A 111 -7.99 -24.31 -8.49
N ALA A 112 -8.11 -22.98 -8.51
CA ALA A 112 -9.28 -22.28 -9.02
C ALA A 112 -8.94 -21.67 -10.39
N ARG A 113 -9.47 -22.25 -11.48
CA ARG A 113 -9.28 -21.73 -12.83
C ARG A 113 -9.80 -20.28 -12.93
N ARG A 114 -8.93 -19.34 -13.27
CA ARG A 114 -9.32 -18.04 -13.83
C ARG A 114 -9.26 -18.08 -15.36
N THR A 115 -10.04 -17.21 -15.99
CA THR A 115 -10.26 -17.13 -17.43
C THR A 115 -8.99 -16.73 -18.19
N PRO A 116 -8.83 -17.16 -19.47
CA PRO A 116 -7.66 -16.81 -20.26
C PRO A 116 -7.57 -15.29 -20.48
N PHE A 117 -6.36 -14.75 -20.37
CA PHE A 117 -6.06 -13.35 -20.67
C PHE A 117 -6.21 -13.06 -22.17
N HIS A 118 -6.58 -11.83 -22.52
CA HIS A 118 -6.56 -11.36 -23.90
C HIS A 118 -5.13 -11.04 -24.34
N LEU A 119 -4.42 -12.06 -24.81
CA LEU A 119 -3.19 -11.90 -25.58
C LEU A 119 -3.49 -11.03 -26.81
N VAL A 120 -2.76 -9.92 -26.99
CA VAL A 120 -2.72 -9.19 -28.26
C VAL A 120 -1.36 -9.43 -28.91
N ALA A 121 -1.07 -10.70 -29.18
CA ALA A 121 -0.04 -11.09 -30.13
C ALA A 121 -0.67 -11.11 -31.53
N GLN A 122 -0.11 -10.34 -32.48
CA GLN A 122 -0.40 -10.57 -33.89
C GLN A 122 0.53 -11.66 -34.44
N PRO A 123 0.05 -12.51 -35.37
CA PRO A 123 0.82 -13.66 -35.84
C PRO A 123 2.03 -13.23 -36.69
N GLY A 124 3.21 -13.29 -36.09
CA GLY A 124 4.47 -13.34 -36.85
C GLY A 124 4.58 -14.65 -37.62
N ALA A 125 5.18 -14.62 -38.81
CA ALA A 125 5.27 -15.78 -39.69
C ALA A 125 6.03 -16.95 -39.03
N ALA A 126 5.46 -18.15 -39.11
CA ALA A 126 6.05 -19.37 -38.54
C ALA A 126 7.37 -19.73 -39.26
N CYS A 127 8.49 -19.62 -38.55
CA CYS A 127 9.77 -20.14 -39.02
C CYS A 127 9.78 -21.67 -38.93
N GLN A 128 9.93 -22.36 -40.08
CA GLN A 128 10.16 -23.80 -40.10
C GLN A 128 11.59 -24.08 -39.62
N SER A 129 11.73 -24.79 -38.50
CA SER A 129 13.02 -25.20 -37.96
C SER A 129 13.60 -26.38 -38.76
N GLY A 130 14.62 -26.10 -39.58
CA GLY A 130 15.47 -27.15 -40.16
C GLY A 130 16.41 -27.77 -39.10
N PRO A 131 16.79 -29.05 -39.23
CA PRO A 131 17.65 -29.72 -38.25
C PRO A 131 19.13 -29.32 -38.45
N GLY A 132 19.55 -28.24 -37.78
CA GLY A 132 20.95 -27.78 -37.74
C GLY A 132 21.61 -28.10 -36.40
N GLY A 133 22.41 -29.17 -36.34
CA GLY A 133 23.11 -29.63 -35.13
C GLY A 133 24.34 -28.79 -34.76
N GLY A 134 24.17 -27.49 -34.52
CA GLY A 134 25.13 -26.70 -33.74
C GLY A 134 24.87 -26.81 -32.24
N PRO A 135 25.76 -26.29 -31.38
CA PRO A 135 25.39 -26.03 -29.99
C PRO A 135 24.17 -25.08 -29.97
N PRO A 136 23.26 -25.20 -28.98
CA PRO A 136 22.19 -24.23 -28.82
C PRO A 136 22.81 -22.84 -28.66
N LEU A 137 22.21 -21.84 -29.31
CA LEU A 137 22.71 -20.46 -29.20
C LEU A 137 22.49 -19.95 -27.78
N PRO A 138 23.36 -19.04 -27.29
CA PRO A 138 23.09 -18.34 -26.05
C PRO A 138 21.74 -17.63 -26.14
N ALA A 139 20.92 -17.83 -25.12
CA ALA A 139 19.64 -17.16 -24.96
C ALA A 139 19.56 -16.57 -23.55
N LEU A 140 18.88 -15.43 -23.46
CA LEU A 140 18.64 -14.74 -22.20
C LEU A 140 17.16 -14.85 -21.84
N THR A 141 16.85 -15.11 -20.58
CA THR A 141 15.47 -15.24 -20.09
C THR A 141 15.19 -14.15 -19.07
N VAL A 142 14.06 -13.45 -19.23
CA VAL A 142 13.57 -12.43 -18.30
C VAL A 142 12.28 -12.94 -17.64
N VAL A 143 12.19 -12.85 -16.31
CA VAL A 143 11.00 -13.26 -15.54
C VAL A 143 10.66 -12.20 -14.49
N PRO A 144 9.63 -11.35 -14.70
CA PRO A 144 9.14 -10.42 -13.69
C PRO A 144 8.33 -11.15 -12.62
N LEU A 145 8.73 -11.07 -11.35
CA LEU A 145 7.92 -11.54 -10.22
C LEU A 145 7.00 -10.44 -9.66
N GLY A 146 7.39 -9.18 -9.86
CA GLY A 146 6.62 -7.99 -9.50
C GLY A 146 7.08 -6.76 -10.29
N GLY A 147 6.29 -5.68 -10.24
CA GLY A 147 6.55 -4.41 -10.96
C GLY A 147 5.85 -4.22 -12.31
N LEU A 148 5.26 -5.27 -12.91
CA LEU A 148 4.59 -5.20 -14.22
C LEU A 148 3.09 -5.46 -14.12
N GLY A 149 2.30 -4.51 -14.61
CA GLY A 149 0.84 -4.48 -14.45
C GLY A 149 0.40 -3.68 -13.23
N GLU A 150 1.36 -3.18 -12.43
CA GLU A 150 1.16 -2.45 -11.18
C GLU A 150 2.26 -1.40 -10.94
N VAL A 151 2.22 -0.70 -9.80
CA VAL A 151 3.31 0.16 -9.34
C VAL A 151 3.80 -0.38 -8.00
N GLY A 152 5.10 -0.64 -7.93
CA GLY A 152 5.79 -1.24 -6.80
C GLY A 152 5.96 -2.77 -6.87
N MET A 153 6.55 -3.33 -5.81
CA MET A 153 7.02 -4.74 -5.74
C MET A 153 8.03 -5.13 -6.83
N ASN A 154 8.88 -4.22 -7.30
CA ASN A 154 9.78 -4.51 -8.42
C ASN A 154 10.75 -5.64 -8.07
N CYS A 155 10.73 -6.69 -8.88
CA CYS A 155 11.59 -7.86 -8.72
C CYS A 155 11.68 -8.59 -10.06
N MET A 156 12.83 -8.51 -10.70
CA MET A 156 13.07 -9.01 -12.06
C MET A 156 14.18 -10.05 -12.05
N LEU A 157 13.94 -11.23 -12.61
CA LEU A 157 14.99 -12.24 -12.83
C LEU A 157 15.53 -12.13 -14.25
N ILE A 158 16.84 -12.22 -14.39
CA ILE A 158 17.52 -12.30 -15.69
C ILE A 158 18.48 -13.50 -15.64
N GLU A 159 18.23 -14.52 -16.47
CA GLU A 159 19.06 -15.73 -16.58
C GLU A 159 19.76 -15.79 -17.94
N CYS A 160 21.06 -16.10 -17.97
CA CYS A 160 21.83 -16.38 -19.18
C CYS A 160 22.91 -17.43 -18.88
N GLU A 161 23.16 -18.36 -19.80
CA GLU A 161 24.14 -19.46 -19.67
C GLU A 161 24.07 -20.29 -18.35
N GLY A 162 22.90 -20.30 -17.68
CA GLY A 162 22.69 -21.00 -16.41
C GLY A 162 23.09 -20.20 -15.16
N ASP A 163 23.56 -18.96 -15.33
CA ASP A 163 23.72 -17.97 -14.27
C ASP A 163 22.46 -17.09 -14.20
N LEU A 164 22.06 -16.72 -12.99
CA LEU A 164 20.87 -15.91 -12.71
C LEU A 164 21.26 -14.69 -11.88
N VAL A 165 20.71 -13.53 -12.21
CA VAL A 165 20.68 -12.34 -11.35
C VAL A 165 19.25 -11.93 -11.04
N VAL A 166 19.05 -11.35 -9.86
CA VAL A 166 17.81 -10.64 -9.51
C VAL A 166 18.10 -9.14 -9.57
N VAL A 167 17.33 -8.38 -10.35
CA VAL A 167 17.33 -6.91 -10.33
C VAL A 167 16.16 -6.45 -9.47
N ASP A 168 16.50 -5.77 -8.37
CA ASP A 168 15.62 -5.30 -7.30
C ASP A 168 14.78 -6.38 -6.59
N ALA A 169 14.35 -6.08 -5.37
CA ALA A 169 13.46 -6.90 -4.55
C ALA A 169 12.60 -6.00 -3.65
N GLY A 170 11.51 -5.46 -4.20
CA GLY A 170 10.67 -4.44 -3.56
C GLY A 170 9.36 -4.91 -2.92
N VAL A 171 8.74 -4.01 -2.15
CA VAL A 171 7.38 -4.16 -1.60
C VAL A 171 6.36 -3.20 -2.25
N THR A 172 5.09 -3.30 -1.88
CA THR A 172 4.11 -2.23 -2.03
C THR A 172 3.23 -2.14 -0.77
N PHE A 173 2.47 -1.06 -0.62
CA PHE A 173 1.69 -0.77 0.59
C PHE A 173 0.17 -0.85 0.30
N PRO A 174 -0.55 -1.89 0.78
CA PRO A 174 -1.93 -2.16 0.38
C PRO A 174 -2.95 -1.25 1.06
N GLY A 175 -3.35 -0.16 0.40
CA GLY A 175 -4.27 0.84 0.96
C GLY A 175 -5.71 0.39 1.30
N ARG A 176 -6.11 -0.86 1.02
CA ARG A 176 -7.49 -1.36 1.22
C ARG A 176 -7.59 -2.77 1.84
N VAL A 177 -6.48 -3.39 2.23
CA VAL A 177 -6.48 -4.75 2.79
C VAL A 177 -6.42 -4.66 4.32
N HIS A 178 -7.34 -5.35 5.03
CA HIS A 178 -7.50 -5.15 6.47
C HIS A 178 -6.35 -5.76 7.28
N GLY A 179 -5.60 -4.90 7.97
CA GLY A 179 -4.54 -5.29 8.89
C GLY A 179 -3.31 -5.88 8.20
N ILE A 180 -3.01 -5.45 6.98
CA ILE A 180 -1.75 -5.76 6.29
C ILE A 180 -0.91 -4.50 6.27
N ASP A 181 0.37 -4.62 6.63
CA ASP A 181 1.33 -3.52 6.66
C ASP A 181 1.98 -3.30 5.29
N LEU A 182 2.33 -4.40 4.59
CA LEU A 182 2.93 -4.40 3.26
C LEU A 182 2.64 -5.70 2.49
N ASP A 183 2.80 -5.64 1.17
CA ASP A 183 2.79 -6.79 0.26
C ASP A 183 4.17 -6.93 -0.39
N HIS A 184 4.65 -8.17 -0.59
CA HIS A 184 5.83 -8.47 -1.41
C HIS A 184 5.50 -9.47 -2.53
N PRO A 185 6.27 -9.54 -3.62
CA PRO A 185 6.01 -10.50 -4.70
C PRO A 185 6.33 -11.92 -4.21
N ARG A 186 5.64 -12.91 -4.78
CA ARG A 186 5.97 -14.33 -4.53
C ARG A 186 7.36 -14.66 -5.09
N LEU A 187 8.24 -15.12 -4.20
CA LEU A 187 9.66 -15.40 -4.50
C LEU A 187 9.92 -16.85 -4.91
N ASP A 188 8.89 -17.71 -4.95
CA ASP A 188 8.99 -19.15 -5.19
C ASP A 188 9.87 -19.51 -6.39
N HIS A 189 9.80 -18.74 -7.49
CA HIS A 189 10.55 -19.01 -8.71
C HIS A 189 12.04 -18.67 -8.58
N ALA A 190 12.40 -17.63 -7.81
CA ALA A 190 13.78 -17.31 -7.48
C ALA A 190 14.37 -18.37 -6.54
N LEU A 191 13.63 -18.75 -5.50
CA LEU A 191 14.03 -19.76 -4.52
C LEU A 191 14.20 -21.15 -5.15
N ALA A 192 13.32 -21.53 -6.09
CA ALA A 192 13.44 -22.78 -6.84
C ALA A 192 14.68 -22.82 -7.76
N ASN A 193 15.20 -21.67 -8.19
CA ASN A 193 16.38 -21.53 -9.05
C ASN A 193 17.62 -21.02 -8.30
N GLN A 194 17.60 -20.94 -6.96
CA GLN A 194 18.63 -20.26 -6.16
C GLN A 194 20.08 -20.75 -6.44
N GLN A 195 20.26 -22.01 -6.84
CA GLN A 195 21.59 -22.56 -7.18
C GLN A 195 22.27 -21.86 -8.38
N LYS A 196 21.48 -21.20 -9.24
CA LYS A 196 21.96 -20.36 -10.36
C LYS A 196 22.24 -18.92 -9.93
N LEU A 197 21.67 -18.47 -8.81
CA LEU A 197 21.67 -17.06 -8.40
C LEU A 197 23.09 -16.61 -8.00
N ARG A 198 23.65 -15.69 -8.79
CA ARG A 198 25.01 -15.14 -8.61
C ARG A 198 25.04 -13.85 -7.82
N ALA A 199 24.04 -12.99 -8.00
CA ALA A 199 23.97 -11.70 -7.36
C ALA A 199 22.53 -11.17 -7.31
N ILE A 200 22.28 -10.30 -6.33
CA ILE A 200 21.16 -9.38 -6.32
C ILE A 200 21.71 -8.00 -6.67
N LEU A 201 21.16 -7.37 -7.71
CA LEU A 201 21.56 -6.08 -8.24
C LEU A 201 20.49 -5.06 -7.88
N ILE A 202 20.86 -4.00 -7.17
CA ILE A 202 19.94 -2.97 -6.70
C ILE A 202 20.12 -1.71 -7.55
N THR A 203 19.04 -1.18 -8.12
CA THR A 203 19.09 0.05 -8.93
C THR A 203 19.15 1.30 -8.08
N HIS A 204 18.36 1.34 -6.99
CA HIS A 204 18.28 2.45 -6.05
C HIS A 204 17.59 2.04 -4.72
N GLY A 205 17.49 2.97 -3.76
CA GLY A 205 17.10 2.67 -2.38
C GLY A 205 15.62 2.83 -1.99
N HIS A 206 14.66 2.85 -2.92
CA HIS A 206 13.24 2.94 -2.54
C HIS A 206 12.68 1.59 -2.07
N GLU A 207 11.65 1.63 -1.22
CA GLU A 207 11.04 0.44 -0.62
C GLU A 207 10.45 -0.54 -1.65
N ASP A 208 9.93 -0.02 -2.75
CA ASP A 208 9.49 -0.78 -3.92
C ASP A 208 10.62 -1.33 -4.80
N HIS A 209 11.88 -1.18 -4.37
CA HIS A 209 13.06 -1.80 -4.98
C HIS A 209 13.93 -2.57 -3.96
N ILE A 210 13.86 -2.26 -2.65
CA ILE A 210 14.67 -2.95 -1.61
C ILE A 210 13.88 -3.64 -0.50
N GLY A 211 12.59 -3.34 -0.32
CA GLY A 211 11.84 -3.71 0.88
C GLY A 211 11.53 -5.20 1.03
N ALA A 212 11.58 -5.98 -0.05
CA ALA A 212 11.38 -7.44 -0.02
C ALA A 212 12.70 -8.21 0.13
N LEU A 213 13.85 -7.54 0.03
CA LEU A 213 15.17 -8.15 0.21
C LEU A 213 15.32 -8.91 1.56
N PRO A 214 14.81 -8.42 2.72
CA PRO A 214 14.84 -9.18 3.97
C PRO A 214 13.97 -10.46 3.95
N TYR A 215 13.05 -10.60 3.01
CA TYR A 215 12.23 -11.80 2.84
C TYR A 215 12.97 -12.80 1.95
N LEU A 216 13.52 -12.33 0.83
CA LEU A 216 14.37 -13.13 -0.06
C LEU A 216 15.58 -13.72 0.67
N LEU A 217 16.37 -12.89 1.35
CA LEU A 217 17.59 -13.33 2.05
C LEU A 217 17.33 -14.31 3.20
N ARG A 218 16.12 -14.29 3.80
CA ARG A 218 15.74 -15.24 4.86
C ARG A 218 15.47 -16.65 4.34
N GLU A 219 15.09 -16.78 3.07
CA GLU A 219 14.67 -18.04 2.45
C GLU A 219 15.73 -18.67 1.53
N LEU A 220 16.86 -17.99 1.30
CA LEU A 220 18.00 -18.55 0.56
C LEU A 220 18.81 -19.53 1.44
N ASP A 221 19.11 -20.71 0.90
CA ASP A 221 19.94 -21.74 1.54
C ASP A 221 21.45 -21.46 1.40
N GLN A 222 21.83 -20.42 0.64
CA GLN A 222 23.22 -20.05 0.33
C GLN A 222 23.43 -18.53 0.37
N PRO A 223 24.64 -18.05 0.73
CA PRO A 223 24.96 -16.63 0.65
C PRO A 223 24.94 -16.15 -0.80
N VAL A 224 24.31 -15.00 -1.04
CA VAL A 224 24.28 -14.32 -2.34
C VAL A 224 24.71 -12.86 -2.11
N PRO A 225 25.70 -12.34 -2.86
CA PRO A 225 26.14 -10.95 -2.73
C PRO A 225 25.07 -9.98 -3.24
N VAL A 226 24.96 -8.85 -2.55
CA VAL A 226 24.08 -7.72 -2.90
C VAL A 226 24.94 -6.58 -3.42
N TYR A 227 24.86 -6.33 -4.72
CA TYR A 227 25.49 -5.20 -5.39
C TYR A 227 24.50 -4.04 -5.41
N GLY A 228 24.90 -2.85 -4.98
CA GLY A 228 24.02 -1.68 -5.03
C GLY A 228 24.75 -0.37 -4.83
N PRO A 229 24.09 0.77 -5.10
CA PRO A 229 24.64 2.09 -4.81
C PRO A 229 24.85 2.29 -3.29
N PRO A 230 25.84 3.11 -2.86
CA PRO A 230 26.14 3.29 -1.43
C PRO A 230 24.93 3.71 -0.59
N TYR A 231 24.10 4.62 -1.10
CA TYR A 231 22.86 5.04 -0.43
C TYR A 231 21.87 3.89 -0.21
N ALA A 232 21.67 3.05 -1.24
CA ALA A 232 20.77 1.90 -1.16
C ALA A 232 21.30 0.84 -0.18
N LEU A 233 22.60 0.53 -0.20
CA LEU A 233 23.21 -0.44 0.73
C LEU A 233 23.11 0.01 2.21
N ALA A 234 23.24 1.31 2.48
CA ALA A 234 23.07 1.84 3.84
C ALA A 234 21.61 1.71 4.34
N LEU A 235 20.62 1.90 3.47
CA LEU A 235 19.21 1.65 3.79
C LEU A 235 18.92 0.15 3.97
N ILE A 236 19.44 -0.70 3.08
CA ILE A 236 19.34 -2.16 3.17
C ILE A 236 19.90 -2.66 4.50
N ARG A 237 21.07 -2.16 4.94
CA ARG A 237 21.65 -2.51 6.24
C ARG A 237 20.67 -2.25 7.38
N LYS A 238 20.06 -1.06 7.44
CA LYS A 238 19.05 -0.72 8.44
C LYS A 238 17.81 -1.62 8.36
N ARG A 239 17.36 -1.99 7.16
CA ARG A 239 16.27 -2.96 6.99
C ARG A 239 16.64 -4.35 7.51
N LEU A 240 17.86 -4.84 7.29
CA LEU A 240 18.29 -6.13 7.82
C LEU A 240 18.46 -6.11 9.35
N GLU A 241 18.93 -5.00 9.93
CA GLU A 241 18.93 -4.75 11.39
C GLU A 241 17.52 -4.82 11.99
N GLU A 242 16.54 -4.13 11.36
CA GLU A 242 15.11 -4.16 11.74
C GLU A 242 14.51 -5.57 11.67
N HIS A 243 14.97 -6.40 10.73
CA HIS A 243 14.54 -7.79 10.55
C HIS A 243 15.37 -8.82 11.32
N HIS A 244 16.39 -8.39 12.07
CA HIS A 244 17.34 -9.23 12.81
C HIS A 244 18.02 -10.30 11.94
N LEU A 245 18.45 -9.91 10.74
CA LEU A 245 19.18 -10.76 9.80
C LEU A 245 20.66 -10.38 9.73
N ASP A 246 21.50 -11.39 9.54
CA ASP A 246 22.90 -11.18 9.18
C ASP A 246 23.02 -10.47 7.82
N PHE A 247 24.09 -9.69 7.65
CA PHE A 247 24.34 -9.00 6.40
C PHE A 247 24.96 -9.96 5.36
N PRO A 248 24.44 -10.02 4.12
CA PRO A 248 25.16 -10.65 3.02
C PRO A 248 26.42 -9.84 2.70
N GLU A 249 27.24 -10.36 1.79
CA GLU A 249 28.30 -9.55 1.18
C GLU A 249 27.67 -8.37 0.42
N MET A 250 27.89 -7.15 0.90
CA MET A 250 27.34 -5.91 0.32
C MET A 250 28.44 -5.19 -0.47
N ILE A 251 28.27 -5.08 -1.78
CA ILE A 251 29.30 -4.55 -2.69
C ILE A 251 28.82 -3.24 -3.29
N ALA A 252 29.49 -2.15 -2.91
CA ALA A 252 29.17 -0.81 -3.37
C ALA A 252 29.51 -0.64 -4.86
N THR A 253 28.49 -0.42 -5.67
CA THR A 253 28.62 -0.12 -7.10
C THR A 253 28.89 1.37 -7.34
N ARG A 254 29.45 1.72 -8.50
CA ARG A 254 29.70 3.10 -8.92
C ARG A 254 29.38 3.26 -10.41
N PRO A 255 28.75 4.37 -10.83
CA PRO A 255 28.53 4.66 -12.24
C PRO A 255 29.81 4.56 -13.08
N GLY A 256 29.74 3.86 -14.21
CA GLY A 256 30.86 3.60 -15.12
C GLY A 256 31.88 2.54 -14.64
N GLN A 257 31.76 2.00 -13.43
CA GLN A 257 32.62 0.91 -12.95
C GLN A 257 31.97 -0.45 -13.28
N ARG A 258 32.56 -1.17 -14.24
CA ARG A 258 32.15 -2.52 -14.62
C ARG A 258 32.56 -3.57 -13.59
N PHE A 259 31.74 -4.61 -13.45
CA PHE A 259 32.02 -5.79 -12.64
C PHE A 259 31.35 -7.04 -13.24
N GLU A 260 31.92 -8.22 -12.98
CA GLU A 260 31.43 -9.49 -13.51
C GLU A 260 30.70 -10.30 -12.41
N VAL A 261 29.55 -10.88 -12.74
CA VAL A 261 28.80 -11.81 -11.87
C VAL A 261 28.32 -13.01 -12.69
N GLY A 262 29.14 -14.07 -12.74
CA GLY A 262 28.90 -15.17 -13.68
C GLY A 262 29.13 -14.72 -15.13
N CYS A 263 28.24 -15.07 -16.05
CA CYS A 263 28.29 -14.62 -17.45
C CYS A 263 27.89 -13.14 -17.69
N PHE A 264 27.48 -12.41 -16.65
CA PHE A 264 27.04 -11.02 -16.76
C PHE A 264 28.18 -10.03 -16.50
N ASP A 265 28.47 -9.18 -17.47
CA ASP A 265 29.28 -7.96 -17.29
C ASP A 265 28.34 -6.78 -17.09
N VAL A 266 28.32 -6.25 -15.86
CA VAL A 266 27.37 -5.26 -15.38
C VAL A 266 28.04 -3.90 -15.26
N GLU A 267 27.42 -2.88 -15.86
CA GLU A 267 27.85 -1.48 -15.79
C GLU A 267 26.71 -0.61 -15.25
N PRO A 268 26.80 -0.08 -14.02
CA PRO A 268 25.88 0.94 -13.51
C PRO A 268 26.07 2.24 -14.28
N VAL A 269 24.98 2.94 -14.58
CA VAL A 269 24.96 4.26 -15.21
C VAL A 269 24.11 5.19 -14.35
N ARG A 270 24.66 6.38 -14.04
CA ARG A 270 23.96 7.40 -13.23
C ARG A 270 22.67 7.83 -13.91
N VAL A 271 21.57 7.85 -13.17
CA VAL A 271 20.31 8.49 -13.56
C VAL A 271 19.86 9.43 -12.45
N ASN A 272 19.03 10.43 -12.77
CA ASN A 272 18.40 11.28 -11.77
C ASN A 272 17.09 10.62 -11.32
N HIS A 273 16.75 10.71 -10.04
CA HIS A 273 15.50 10.17 -9.50
C HIS A 273 15.18 10.89 -8.17
N SER A 274 14.05 10.59 -7.53
CA SER A 274 13.66 11.23 -6.26
C SER A 274 14.39 10.69 -5.02
N ILE A 275 15.59 10.12 -5.18
CA ILE A 275 16.44 9.52 -4.14
C ILE A 275 17.91 9.50 -4.62
N PRO A 276 18.92 9.61 -3.73
CA PRO A 276 20.32 9.56 -4.12
C PRO A 276 20.78 8.26 -4.76
N ASP A 277 21.82 8.39 -5.58
CA ASP A 277 22.58 7.33 -6.23
C ASP A 277 21.75 6.35 -7.09
N ALA A 278 20.64 6.80 -7.68
CA ALA A 278 19.88 5.97 -8.60
C ALA A 278 20.70 5.60 -9.85
N THR A 279 20.55 4.35 -10.29
CA THR A 279 21.28 3.80 -11.44
C THR A 279 20.42 3.01 -12.41
N SER A 280 20.67 3.22 -13.70
CA SER A 280 20.39 2.23 -14.74
C SER A 280 21.49 1.15 -14.73
N LEU A 281 21.14 -0.07 -15.12
CA LEU A 281 22.08 -1.18 -15.28
C LEU A 281 22.18 -1.55 -16.76
N ILE A 282 23.39 -1.54 -17.32
CA ILE A 282 23.72 -2.23 -18.57
C ILE A 282 24.21 -3.62 -18.18
N LEU A 283 23.58 -4.67 -18.70
CA LEU A 283 24.02 -6.05 -18.54
C LEU A 283 24.42 -6.61 -19.90
N ARG A 284 25.73 -6.81 -20.12
CA ARG A 284 26.26 -7.45 -21.32
C ARG A 284 26.38 -8.95 -21.06
N THR A 285 25.83 -9.74 -21.96
CA THR A 285 25.77 -11.21 -21.84
C THR A 285 26.12 -11.88 -23.17
N PRO A 286 26.48 -13.18 -23.19
CA PRO A 286 26.71 -13.93 -24.43
C PRO A 286 25.49 -13.99 -25.38
N ALA A 287 24.28 -13.74 -24.89
CA ALA A 287 23.04 -13.69 -25.68
C ALA A 287 22.67 -12.29 -26.20
N GLY A 288 23.34 -11.23 -25.73
CA GLY A 288 23.08 -9.84 -26.10
C GLY A 288 23.21 -8.85 -24.95
N THR A 289 23.01 -7.56 -25.26
CA THR A 289 23.04 -6.46 -24.29
C THR A 289 21.63 -6.11 -23.82
N VAL A 290 21.40 -6.17 -22.50
CA VAL A 290 20.18 -5.67 -21.85
C VAL A 290 20.47 -4.34 -21.16
N VAL A 291 19.57 -3.37 -21.29
CA VAL A 291 19.57 -2.17 -20.46
C VAL A 291 18.32 -2.19 -19.58
N HIS A 292 18.48 -2.06 -18.28
CA HIS A 292 17.40 -1.81 -17.33
C HIS A 292 17.52 -0.37 -16.84
N SER A 293 16.55 0.50 -17.13
CA SER A 293 16.67 1.92 -16.75
C SER A 293 16.74 2.16 -15.25
N GLY A 294 16.21 1.21 -14.46
CA GLY A 294 15.75 1.53 -13.10
C GLY A 294 14.65 2.57 -13.17
N ASP A 295 14.39 3.24 -12.06
CA ASP A 295 13.50 4.39 -12.03
C ASP A 295 14.34 5.64 -12.25
N PHE A 296 13.89 6.49 -13.18
CA PHE A 296 14.68 7.62 -13.65
C PHE A 296 13.81 8.80 -14.04
N LYS A 297 14.43 9.98 -14.00
CA LYS A 297 14.10 11.18 -14.78
C LYS A 297 15.40 11.77 -15.35
N ILE A 298 15.28 12.84 -16.13
CA ILE A 298 16.43 13.58 -16.67
C ILE A 298 16.41 14.98 -16.06
N GLU A 299 17.45 15.34 -15.32
CA GLU A 299 17.63 16.69 -14.76
C GLU A 299 18.83 17.37 -15.39
N GLU A 300 18.63 18.61 -15.86
CA GLU A 300 19.70 19.48 -16.32
C GLU A 300 20.37 20.20 -15.14
N ARG A 301 19.66 20.38 -14.00
CA ARG A 301 20.15 21.07 -12.79
C ARG A 301 20.03 20.22 -11.50
N PRO A 302 20.66 19.03 -11.43
CA PRO A 302 20.59 18.18 -10.23
C PRO A 302 21.24 18.84 -9.00
N LEU A 303 20.59 18.71 -7.83
CA LEU A 303 20.99 19.38 -6.57
C LEU A 303 22.26 18.83 -5.90
N ASP A 304 22.83 17.73 -6.40
CA ASP A 304 24.14 17.21 -6.01
C ASP A 304 25.24 17.45 -7.08
N GLY A 305 24.88 17.99 -8.25
CA GLY A 305 25.81 18.21 -9.37
C GLY A 305 26.14 16.95 -10.17
N GLU A 306 25.55 15.81 -9.85
CA GLU A 306 25.79 14.53 -10.54
C GLU A 306 24.78 14.36 -11.69
N HIS A 307 25.23 14.73 -12.89
CA HIS A 307 24.41 14.76 -14.11
C HIS A 307 23.98 13.37 -14.62
N PHE A 308 22.86 13.36 -15.36
CA PHE A 308 22.35 12.19 -16.06
C PHE A 308 23.41 11.54 -16.97
N GLY A 309 23.48 10.21 -16.99
CA GLY A 309 24.48 9.38 -17.68
C GLY A 309 24.40 9.34 -19.21
N THR A 310 23.99 10.44 -19.86
CA THR A 310 23.77 10.58 -21.31
C THR A 310 24.87 9.95 -22.17
N ALA A 311 26.14 10.22 -21.85
CA ALA A 311 27.27 9.73 -22.64
C ALA A 311 27.44 8.20 -22.58
N ALA A 312 27.12 7.56 -21.44
CA ALA A 312 27.17 6.11 -21.30
C ALA A 312 25.98 5.44 -22.00
N LEU A 313 24.78 6.02 -21.90
CA LEU A 313 23.58 5.52 -22.60
C LEU A 313 23.72 5.66 -24.12
N GLN A 314 24.23 6.80 -24.60
CA GLN A 314 24.54 7.00 -26.01
C GLN A 314 25.55 5.97 -26.52
N ARG A 315 26.63 5.73 -25.77
CA ARG A 315 27.66 4.74 -26.11
C ARG A 315 27.10 3.33 -26.18
N VAL A 316 26.31 2.87 -25.21
CA VAL A 316 25.73 1.51 -25.28
C VAL A 316 24.71 1.39 -26.42
N GLY A 317 24.00 2.47 -26.77
CA GLY A 317 23.18 2.51 -27.98
C GLY A 317 23.98 2.46 -29.29
N ASP A 318 25.27 2.85 -29.27
CA ASP A 318 26.21 2.71 -30.40
C ASP A 318 26.90 1.33 -30.41
N GLU A 319 27.11 0.71 -29.24
CA GLU A 319 27.50 -0.71 -29.10
C GLU A 319 26.39 -1.67 -29.56
N GLY A 320 25.12 -1.27 -29.36
CA GLY A 320 23.91 -2.00 -29.71
C GLY A 320 23.20 -2.60 -28.50
N VAL A 321 21.96 -2.17 -28.26
CA VAL A 321 21.07 -2.71 -27.21
C VAL A 321 20.10 -3.72 -27.82
N ASP A 322 20.11 -4.96 -27.36
CA ASP A 322 19.19 -5.99 -27.83
C ASP A 322 17.83 -5.91 -27.14
N LEU A 323 17.82 -5.60 -25.85
CA LEU A 323 16.61 -5.42 -25.04
C LEU A 323 16.72 -4.21 -24.10
N LEU A 324 15.74 -3.31 -24.17
CA LEU A 324 15.53 -2.28 -23.14
C LEU A 324 14.33 -2.63 -22.25
N LEU A 325 14.54 -2.57 -20.95
CA LEU A 325 13.56 -2.59 -19.87
C LEU A 325 13.49 -1.15 -19.30
N SER A 326 12.35 -0.45 -19.43
CA SER A 326 12.25 0.96 -19.00
C SER A 326 10.99 1.34 -18.21
N ASP A 327 11.19 2.18 -17.18
CA ASP A 327 10.15 2.77 -16.33
C ASP A 327 9.04 3.46 -17.15
N SER A 328 7.79 3.10 -16.88
CA SER A 328 6.61 3.58 -17.60
C SER A 328 5.71 4.49 -16.75
N THR A 329 6.06 4.77 -15.50
CA THR A 329 5.19 5.35 -14.46
C THR A 329 4.46 6.61 -14.91
N ASN A 330 5.16 7.48 -15.64
CA ASN A 330 4.70 8.81 -16.02
C ASN A 330 4.49 8.99 -17.55
N ILE A 331 4.30 7.92 -18.31
CA ILE A 331 4.04 7.98 -19.78
C ILE A 331 2.83 8.85 -20.18
N ASP A 332 1.91 9.06 -19.24
CA ASP A 332 0.71 9.90 -19.37
C ASP A 332 0.92 11.37 -18.98
N VAL A 333 2.15 11.73 -18.57
CA VAL A 333 2.57 13.11 -18.32
C VAL A 333 3.25 13.61 -19.59
N GLU A 334 2.59 14.52 -20.30
CA GLU A 334 3.18 15.23 -21.45
C GLU A 334 4.25 16.23 -20.97
N GLY A 335 5.28 16.47 -21.79
CA GLY A 335 6.41 17.33 -21.43
C GLY A 335 7.45 16.62 -20.56
N ASP A 336 8.06 17.39 -19.65
CA ASP A 336 9.06 16.94 -18.67
C ASP A 336 8.49 16.74 -17.24
N SER A 337 9.29 16.11 -16.38
CA SER A 337 8.96 15.75 -15.00
C SER A 337 9.24 16.86 -13.96
N GLY A 338 9.92 17.95 -14.36
CA GLY A 338 10.36 19.08 -13.55
C GLY A 338 11.68 18.85 -12.78
N GLU A 339 12.43 19.94 -12.56
CA GLU A 339 13.70 19.96 -11.83
C GLU A 339 13.49 20.05 -10.30
N GLU A 340 14.30 19.35 -9.51
CA GLU A 340 14.37 19.57 -8.05
C GLU A 340 14.95 20.96 -7.71
N ALA A 341 15.73 21.57 -8.62
CA ALA A 341 16.20 22.95 -8.48
C ALA A 341 15.06 23.96 -8.39
N ASP A 342 14.03 23.85 -9.25
CA ASP A 342 12.86 24.73 -9.18
C ASP A 342 12.08 24.53 -7.87
N VAL A 343 12.01 23.29 -7.37
CA VAL A 343 11.40 23.00 -6.08
C VAL A 343 12.21 23.58 -4.91
N ALA A 344 13.53 23.60 -5.01
CA ALA A 344 14.39 24.25 -4.01
C ALA A 344 14.22 25.78 -4.00
N GLU A 345 14.14 26.41 -5.17
CA GLU A 345 13.85 27.85 -5.32
C GLU A 345 12.46 28.19 -4.76
N ALA A 346 11.44 27.37 -5.04
CA ALA A 346 10.09 27.54 -4.52
C ALA A 346 10.01 27.39 -2.99
N ILE A 347 10.63 26.34 -2.44
CA ILE A 347 10.70 26.13 -0.98
C ILE A 347 11.42 27.30 -0.30
N ASP A 348 12.52 27.78 -0.87
CA ASP A 348 13.25 28.93 -0.32
C ASP A 348 12.40 30.20 -0.27
N ALA A 349 11.69 30.52 -1.35
CA ALA A 349 10.80 31.68 -1.40
C ALA A 349 9.66 31.57 -0.36
N LEU A 350 9.13 30.37 -0.13
CA LEU A 350 8.11 30.12 0.90
C LEU A 350 8.69 30.23 2.32
N VAL A 351 9.91 29.78 2.56
CA VAL A 351 10.60 29.89 3.86
C VAL A 351 10.98 31.34 4.17
N ALA A 352 11.39 32.11 3.15
CA ALA A 352 11.68 33.54 3.26
C ALA A 352 10.43 34.38 3.56
N GLY A 353 9.30 34.04 2.92
CA GLY A 353 8.05 34.82 3.00
C GLY A 353 7.14 34.49 4.18
N ALA A 354 7.38 33.42 4.94
CA ALA A 354 6.51 33.00 6.02
C ALA A 354 6.72 33.78 7.33
N GLU A 355 5.67 34.46 7.82
CA GLU A 355 5.71 35.21 9.08
C GLU A 355 5.83 34.33 10.34
N HIS A 356 5.44 33.05 10.24
CA HIS A 356 5.40 32.09 11.35
C HIS A 356 6.12 30.78 10.96
N ARG A 357 5.68 29.63 11.51
CA ARG A 357 6.32 28.33 11.25
C ARG A 357 6.19 27.92 9.78
N VAL A 358 7.14 27.12 9.30
CA VAL A 358 7.01 26.44 8.00
C VAL A 358 7.09 24.93 8.19
N VAL A 359 6.08 24.21 7.70
CA VAL A 359 6.05 22.74 7.70
C VAL A 359 6.12 22.25 6.26
N VAL A 360 7.28 21.72 5.84
CA VAL A 360 7.45 21.06 4.55
C VAL A 360 7.19 19.57 4.72
N ALA A 361 6.01 19.13 4.29
CA ALA A 361 5.65 17.73 4.27
C ALA A 361 6.05 17.11 2.93
N GLN A 362 6.82 16.01 2.98
CA GLN A 362 7.39 15.38 1.79
C GLN A 362 7.55 13.86 1.97
N PHE A 363 7.88 13.16 0.87
CA PHE A 363 8.38 11.78 0.95
C PHE A 363 9.76 11.77 1.61
N ALA A 364 9.96 10.86 2.56
CA ALA A 364 11.18 10.81 3.37
C ALA A 364 12.44 10.43 2.56
N SER A 365 12.29 9.68 1.47
CA SER A 365 13.36 9.24 0.59
C SER A 365 13.97 10.35 -0.26
N ASN A 366 13.27 11.49 -0.42
CA ASN A 366 13.76 12.59 -1.24
C ASN A 366 14.74 13.47 -0.47
N VAL A 367 15.99 12.99 -0.40
CA VAL A 367 17.10 13.66 0.25
C VAL A 367 17.44 14.99 -0.42
N TYR A 368 17.29 15.10 -1.74
CA TYR A 368 17.54 16.33 -2.49
C TYR A 368 16.67 17.48 -2.01
N ARG A 369 15.37 17.21 -1.83
CA ARG A 369 14.44 18.18 -1.27
C ARG A 369 14.60 18.34 0.24
N MET A 370 15.00 17.31 0.97
CA MET A 370 15.41 17.44 2.38
C MET A 370 16.58 18.45 2.54
N LYS A 371 17.60 18.34 1.68
CA LYS A 371 18.75 19.25 1.59
C LYS A 371 18.29 20.67 1.25
N ALA A 372 17.42 20.85 0.25
CA ALA A 372 16.86 22.15 -0.09
C ALA A 372 16.15 22.83 1.09
N VAL A 373 15.38 22.08 1.89
CA VAL A 373 14.73 22.61 3.11
C VAL A 373 15.77 23.02 4.16
N PHE A 374 16.82 22.22 4.40
CA PHE A 374 17.92 22.60 5.30
C PHE A 374 18.65 23.86 4.83
N GLU A 375 18.91 23.99 3.54
CA GLU A 375 19.59 25.15 2.96
C GLU A 375 18.73 26.42 2.99
N ALA A 376 17.42 26.31 2.77
CA ALA A 376 16.47 27.41 2.99
C ALA A 376 16.42 27.81 4.47
N ALA A 377 16.26 26.84 5.39
CA ALA A 377 16.21 27.11 6.82
C ALA A 377 17.48 27.82 7.31
N ARG A 378 18.67 27.36 6.89
CA ARG A 378 19.96 27.99 7.22
C ARG A 378 20.07 29.44 6.72
N ARG A 379 19.62 29.71 5.49
CA ARG A 379 19.67 31.06 4.89
C ARG A 379 18.77 32.06 5.61
N HIS A 380 17.62 31.61 6.11
CA HIS A 380 16.62 32.45 6.80
C HIS A 380 16.67 32.33 8.33
N GLY A 381 17.77 31.82 8.89
CA GLY A 381 17.99 31.78 10.35
C GLY A 381 17.08 30.82 11.12
N ARG A 382 16.48 29.82 10.47
CA ARG A 382 15.55 28.87 11.08
C ARG A 382 16.24 27.58 11.51
N ARG A 383 15.80 27.04 12.65
CA ARG A 383 16.13 25.70 13.14
C ARG A 383 15.16 24.67 12.54
N VAL A 384 15.61 23.41 12.40
CA VAL A 384 14.86 22.36 11.69
C VAL A 384 14.44 21.23 12.63
N LEU A 385 13.15 20.94 12.70
CA LEU A 385 12.60 19.78 13.40
C LEU A 385 12.22 18.67 12.41
N LEU A 386 12.67 17.43 12.66
CA LEU A 386 12.39 16.27 11.81
C LEU A 386 11.26 15.41 12.39
N LEU A 387 10.06 15.45 11.83
CA LEU A 387 8.90 14.71 12.33
C LEU A 387 8.57 13.48 11.49
N GLY A 388 8.86 12.31 12.06
CA GLY A 388 8.59 10.99 11.48
C GLY A 388 9.83 10.10 11.45
N ARG A 389 9.68 8.81 11.80
CA ARG A 389 10.79 7.84 11.87
C ARG A 389 11.55 7.73 10.54
N SER A 390 10.82 7.62 9.42
CA SER A 390 11.43 7.48 8.09
C SER A 390 12.26 8.71 7.70
N VAL A 391 11.79 9.95 7.93
CA VAL A 391 12.58 11.18 7.70
C VAL A 391 13.87 11.16 8.53
N ARG A 392 13.82 10.72 9.79
CA ARG A 392 15.03 10.62 10.64
C ARG A 392 16.00 9.54 10.15
N ASN A 393 15.49 8.39 9.70
CA ASN A 393 16.31 7.32 9.14
C ASN A 393 17.04 7.80 7.87
N HIS A 394 16.33 8.43 6.93
CA HIS A 394 16.94 9.00 5.73
C HIS A 394 17.90 10.15 6.06
N ALA A 395 17.57 11.06 6.98
CA ALA A 395 18.48 12.12 7.42
C ALA A 395 19.76 11.55 8.06
N ALA A 396 19.66 10.48 8.86
CA ALA A 396 20.82 9.83 9.47
C ALA A 396 21.73 9.18 8.41
N VAL A 397 21.18 8.39 7.48
CA VAL A 397 21.94 7.78 6.37
C VAL A 397 22.59 8.85 5.49
N SER A 398 21.86 9.92 5.17
CA SER A 398 22.36 11.00 4.32
C SER A 398 23.49 11.79 5.00
N ARG A 399 23.51 11.87 6.33
CA ARG A 399 24.64 12.43 7.10
C ARG A 399 25.82 11.47 7.21
N GLU A 400 25.58 10.16 7.34
CA GLU A 400 26.63 9.13 7.33
C GLU A 400 27.40 9.11 6.01
N LEU A 401 26.70 9.41 4.90
CA LEU A 401 27.25 9.44 3.54
C LEU A 401 27.63 10.85 3.04
N GLY A 402 27.64 11.89 3.90
CA GLY A 402 28.06 13.26 3.55
C GLY A 402 27.08 14.08 2.70
N LEU A 403 25.94 13.52 2.27
CA LEU A 403 24.92 14.20 1.47
C LEU A 403 24.21 15.35 2.22
N LEU A 404 24.28 15.36 3.55
CA LEU A 404 23.75 16.40 4.44
C LEU A 404 24.83 16.95 5.38
N ASP A 405 26.04 17.20 4.86
CA ASP A 405 27.10 17.84 5.63
C ASP A 405 26.74 19.27 6.05
N GLY A 406 27.15 19.65 7.27
CA GLY A 406 26.94 21.00 7.80
C GLY A 406 25.48 21.39 8.12
N VAL A 407 24.57 20.42 8.31
CA VAL A 407 23.18 20.67 8.77
C VAL A 407 22.91 20.27 10.22
N ALA A 408 23.89 19.66 10.90
CA ALA A 408 23.69 19.02 12.20
C ALA A 408 23.36 20.01 13.34
N ASP A 409 23.87 21.23 13.25
CA ASP A 409 23.58 22.37 14.12
C ASP A 409 22.16 22.93 13.92
N LEU A 410 21.61 22.81 12.72
CA LEU A 410 20.24 23.25 12.42
C LEU A 410 19.21 22.36 13.10
N ILE A 411 19.47 21.05 13.22
CA ILE A 411 18.52 20.05 13.74
C ILE A 411 18.22 20.30 15.23
N LEU A 412 16.94 20.19 15.60
CA LEU A 412 16.42 20.24 16.97
C LEU A 412 16.09 18.84 17.50
N GLN A 413 16.12 18.66 18.82
CA GLN A 413 15.40 17.57 19.47
C GLN A 413 13.91 17.93 19.64
N ASP A 414 13.06 16.93 19.84
CA ASP A 414 11.61 17.10 19.95
C ASP A 414 11.19 17.98 21.13
N ASP A 415 11.91 17.87 22.26
CA ASP A 415 11.61 18.61 23.48
C ASP A 415 11.99 20.08 23.34
N ASP A 416 13.11 20.39 22.66
CA ASP A 416 13.59 21.76 22.40
C ASP A 416 12.62 22.56 21.50
N ALA A 417 11.82 21.89 20.68
CA ALA A 417 10.99 22.53 19.64
C ALA A 417 9.91 23.47 20.19
N ARG A 418 9.53 23.31 21.47
CA ARG A 418 8.53 24.15 22.16
C ARG A 418 9.07 25.51 22.55
N ASP A 419 10.39 25.63 22.76
CA ASP A 419 11.06 26.85 23.21
C ASP A 419 11.59 27.71 22.05
N VAL A 420 11.50 27.21 20.81
CA VAL A 420 11.92 27.93 19.60
C VAL A 420 10.78 28.85 19.10
N PRO A 421 11.04 30.15 18.85
CA PRO A 421 10.05 31.07 18.28
C PRO A 421 9.43 30.56 16.97
N ARG A 422 8.15 30.85 16.74
CA ARG A 422 7.39 30.33 15.57
C ARG A 422 8.04 30.69 14.24
N ASP A 423 8.49 31.95 14.10
CA ASP A 423 9.23 32.49 12.96
C ASP A 423 10.62 31.87 12.76
N GLN A 424 11.19 31.21 13.78
CA GLN A 424 12.50 30.57 13.73
C GLN A 424 12.43 29.05 13.54
N LEU A 425 11.24 28.48 13.38
CA LEU A 425 11.05 27.04 13.24
C LEU A 425 10.66 26.65 11.80
N CYS A 426 11.44 25.73 11.23
CA CYS A 426 11.11 24.96 10.04
C CYS A 426 10.94 23.48 10.43
N VAL A 427 9.99 22.78 9.81
CA VAL A 427 9.66 21.38 10.14
C VAL A 427 9.65 20.55 8.86
N ILE A 428 10.33 19.41 8.87
CA ILE A 428 10.23 18.40 7.80
C ILE A 428 9.37 17.26 8.32
N ALA A 429 8.23 16.99 7.68
CA ALA A 429 7.23 16.03 8.17
C ALA A 429 6.91 14.93 7.16
N THR A 430 6.63 13.71 7.64
CA THR A 430 5.94 12.67 6.86
C THR A 430 4.42 12.83 6.91
N GLY A 431 3.71 12.18 5.98
CA GLY A 431 2.25 12.07 6.02
C GLY A 431 1.52 12.82 4.91
N THR A 432 2.15 13.00 3.74
CA THR A 432 1.56 13.75 2.62
C THR A 432 0.36 13.05 1.96
N GLN A 433 0.14 11.77 2.25
CA GLN A 433 -1.02 11.01 1.76
C GLN A 433 -2.14 10.95 2.82
N GLY A 434 -2.01 11.68 3.93
CA GLY A 434 -2.98 11.72 5.03
C GLY A 434 -3.00 10.45 5.89
N GLU A 435 -1.92 9.67 5.88
CA GLU A 435 -1.80 8.42 6.63
C GLU A 435 -2.04 8.69 8.13
N PRO A 436 -3.03 8.05 8.79
CA PRO A 436 -3.41 8.40 10.16
C PRO A 436 -2.27 8.45 11.20
N PRO A 437 -1.27 7.55 11.21
CA PRO A 437 -0.19 7.60 12.20
C PRO A 437 0.94 8.60 11.86
N ALA A 438 0.96 9.17 10.65
CA ALA A 438 2.06 10.04 10.20
C ALA A 438 2.07 11.42 10.87
N ALA A 439 3.22 12.10 10.81
CA ALA A 439 3.45 13.35 11.53
C ALA A 439 2.45 14.45 11.16
N LEU A 440 2.28 14.74 9.87
CA LEU A 440 1.38 15.78 9.38
C LEU A 440 -0.09 15.53 9.79
N SER A 441 -0.56 14.28 9.66
CA SER A 441 -1.91 13.89 10.08
C SER A 441 -2.14 14.07 11.59
N ARG A 442 -1.10 13.94 12.41
CA ARG A 442 -1.16 14.17 13.86
C ARG A 442 -1.11 15.66 14.21
N LEU A 443 -0.30 16.44 13.48
CA LEU A 443 -0.24 17.91 13.58
C LEU A 443 -1.60 18.54 13.25
N ALA A 444 -2.20 18.16 12.11
CA ALA A 444 -3.51 18.64 11.66
C ALA A 444 -4.67 18.34 12.64
N ARG A 445 -4.49 17.36 13.53
CA ARG A 445 -5.46 17.00 14.59
C ARG A 445 -5.10 17.54 15.98
N GLY A 446 -4.00 18.28 16.15
CA GLY A 446 -3.54 18.73 17.48
C GLY A 446 -3.12 17.57 18.41
N THR A 447 -2.53 16.51 17.86
CA THR A 447 -2.19 15.25 18.58
C THR A 447 -0.71 14.85 18.49
N HIS A 448 0.14 15.78 18.05
CA HIS A 448 1.58 15.57 17.94
C HIS A 448 2.30 16.10 19.20
N PRO A 449 3.12 15.30 19.92
CA PRO A 449 3.64 15.67 21.23
C PRO A 449 4.68 16.79 21.21
N ALA A 450 5.44 16.91 20.12
CA ALA A 450 6.47 17.95 19.99
C ALA A 450 5.89 19.34 19.65
N LEU A 451 4.73 19.41 18.98
CA LEU A 451 4.27 20.64 18.33
C LEU A 451 2.77 20.61 18.05
N GLU A 452 2.11 21.76 18.20
CA GLU A 452 0.76 22.02 17.72
C GLU A 452 0.81 23.10 16.62
N LEU A 453 -0.10 23.04 15.65
CA LEU A 453 -0.21 24.04 14.59
C LEU A 453 -1.13 25.18 15.03
N GLU A 454 -0.77 26.39 14.64
CA GLU A 454 -1.51 27.61 14.96
C GLU A 454 -1.86 28.38 13.69
N ALA A 455 -2.87 29.26 13.77
CA ALA A 455 -3.25 30.12 12.65
C ALA A 455 -2.05 30.94 12.12
N GLY A 456 -1.93 31.02 10.79
CA GLY A 456 -0.82 31.66 10.08
C GLY A 456 0.44 30.80 9.92
N ASP A 457 0.52 29.60 10.50
CA ASP A 457 1.60 28.66 10.16
C ASP A 457 1.50 28.23 8.68
N THR A 458 2.63 28.22 7.97
CA THR A 458 2.70 27.84 6.56
C THR A 458 2.93 26.34 6.42
N VAL A 459 2.12 25.65 5.61
CA VAL A 459 2.24 24.20 5.37
C VAL A 459 2.41 23.96 3.87
N VAL A 460 3.47 23.25 3.50
CA VAL A 460 3.81 22.91 2.11
C VAL A 460 3.65 21.41 1.92
N LEU A 461 2.66 21.00 1.14
CA LEU A 461 2.44 19.62 0.70
C LEU A 461 3.27 19.37 -0.56
N SER A 462 4.55 19.05 -0.36
CA SER A 462 5.50 18.76 -1.44
C SER A 462 5.38 17.30 -1.90
N SER A 463 4.24 17.01 -2.53
CA SER A 463 3.97 15.71 -3.14
C SER A 463 2.85 15.79 -4.19
N ARG A 464 2.73 14.72 -4.98
CA ARG A 464 1.51 14.36 -5.70
C ARG A 464 0.62 13.49 -4.81
N ILE A 465 -0.70 13.62 -4.96
CA ILE A 465 -1.66 12.67 -4.41
C ILE A 465 -1.52 11.35 -5.18
N ILE A 466 -1.25 10.26 -4.47
CA ILE A 466 -1.24 8.91 -5.04
C ILE A 466 -2.70 8.50 -5.33
N PRO A 467 -3.01 7.97 -6.54
CA PRO A 467 -4.37 7.58 -6.90
C PRO A 467 -5.03 6.66 -5.88
N GLY A 468 -6.24 7.02 -5.45
CA GLY A 468 -7.00 6.32 -4.40
C GLY A 468 -6.92 6.96 -3.01
N ASN A 469 -5.97 7.87 -2.76
CA ASN A 469 -5.83 8.61 -1.50
C ASN A 469 -6.52 9.98 -1.50
N GLU A 470 -7.18 10.38 -2.60
CA GLU A 470 -7.71 11.74 -2.82
C GLU A 470 -8.58 12.22 -1.66
N LYS A 471 -9.52 11.38 -1.21
CA LYS A 471 -10.41 11.73 -0.09
C LYS A 471 -9.63 12.00 1.20
N ILE A 472 -8.64 11.16 1.52
CA ILE A 472 -7.89 11.25 2.78
C ILE A 472 -7.00 12.52 2.77
N VAL A 473 -6.41 12.85 1.61
CA VAL A 473 -5.63 14.10 1.45
C VAL A 473 -6.53 15.34 1.48
N PHE A 474 -7.75 15.28 0.94
CA PHE A 474 -8.71 16.38 1.07
C PHE A 474 -9.21 16.54 2.51
N ASP A 475 -9.53 15.45 3.22
CA ASP A 475 -9.87 15.49 4.65
C ASP A 475 -8.72 16.11 5.48
N LEU A 476 -7.46 15.80 5.14
CA LEU A 476 -6.27 16.41 5.75
C LEU A 476 -6.14 17.91 5.42
N THR A 477 -6.38 18.29 4.17
CA THR A 477 -6.39 19.68 3.71
C THR A 477 -7.42 20.50 4.48
N ASP A 478 -8.65 20.01 4.57
CA ASP A 478 -9.74 20.59 5.37
C ASP A 478 -9.35 20.79 6.85
N MET A 479 -8.64 19.82 7.46
CA MET A 479 -8.18 19.95 8.86
C MET A 479 -7.13 21.06 9.01
N LEU A 480 -6.16 21.15 8.10
CA LEU A 480 -5.12 22.18 8.11
C LEU A 480 -5.70 23.59 7.89
N GLU A 481 -6.62 23.75 6.94
CA GLU A 481 -7.31 25.03 6.71
C GLU A 481 -8.21 25.44 7.89
N ARG A 482 -8.86 24.49 8.58
CA ARG A 482 -9.65 24.76 9.80
C ARG A 482 -8.82 25.26 10.99
N VAL A 483 -7.54 24.89 11.07
CA VAL A 483 -6.58 25.47 12.04
C VAL A 483 -6.20 26.91 11.65
N GLY A 484 -6.39 27.30 10.39
CA GLY A 484 -5.97 28.60 9.85
C GLY A 484 -4.56 28.57 9.26
N CYS A 485 -4.05 27.41 8.83
CA CYS A 485 -2.75 27.30 8.18
C CYS A 485 -2.77 27.89 6.76
N ILE A 486 -1.65 28.46 6.31
CA ILE A 486 -1.45 28.90 4.93
C ILE A 486 -0.96 27.71 4.12
N LEU A 487 -1.81 27.15 3.24
CA LEU A 487 -1.53 25.90 2.55
C LEU A 487 -0.97 26.09 1.13
N HIS A 488 0.19 25.50 0.85
CA HIS A 488 0.77 25.37 -0.48
C HIS A 488 0.81 23.91 -0.91
N HIS A 489 0.37 23.63 -2.12
CA HIS A 489 0.32 22.30 -2.71
C HIS A 489 0.34 22.41 -4.24
N ARG A 490 0.66 21.33 -4.95
CA ARG A 490 0.85 21.33 -6.42
C ARG A 490 -0.28 22.01 -7.24
N LYS A 491 -1.52 22.07 -6.74
CA LYS A 491 -2.64 22.75 -7.41
C LYS A 491 -2.60 24.29 -7.38
N ASN A 492 -2.07 24.89 -6.30
CA ASN A 492 -1.98 26.36 -6.17
C ASN A 492 -0.54 26.89 -6.29
N ARG A 493 0.45 26.00 -6.11
CA ARG A 493 1.88 26.24 -6.33
C ARG A 493 2.48 25.00 -7.00
N PRO A 494 2.41 24.88 -8.35
CA PRO A 494 2.93 23.71 -9.07
C PRO A 494 4.42 23.46 -8.83
N ASP A 495 5.15 24.55 -8.57
CA ASP A 495 6.57 24.65 -8.28
C ASP A 495 7.02 23.94 -6.99
N VAL A 496 6.11 23.58 -6.06
CA VAL A 496 6.52 22.92 -4.80
C VAL A 496 6.75 21.40 -4.92
N HIS A 497 6.58 20.79 -6.10
CA HIS A 497 6.82 19.35 -6.30
C HIS A 497 7.01 18.97 -7.78
N CYS A 498 8.17 18.39 -8.09
CA CYS A 498 8.45 17.64 -9.33
C CYS A 498 8.37 16.12 -9.09
N SER A 499 8.21 15.35 -10.15
CA SER A 499 8.19 13.87 -10.05
C SER A 499 9.60 13.30 -9.88
N GLY A 500 9.69 12.06 -9.40
CA GLY A 500 10.92 11.25 -9.51
C GLY A 500 11.05 10.55 -10.87
N HIS A 501 9.93 10.34 -11.59
CA HIS A 501 9.86 9.54 -12.82
C HIS A 501 9.71 10.40 -14.06
N ALA A 502 10.43 10.01 -15.11
CA ALA A 502 10.45 10.59 -16.45
C ALA A 502 9.04 10.73 -17.04
N ALA A 503 8.73 11.92 -17.51
CA ALA A 503 7.56 12.18 -18.34
C ALA A 503 7.79 11.73 -19.79
N ARG A 504 6.78 11.87 -20.66
CA ARG A 504 6.76 11.30 -22.02
C ARG A 504 7.96 11.72 -22.88
N ASP A 505 8.42 12.96 -22.77
CA ASP A 505 9.54 13.45 -23.60
C ASP A 505 10.90 12.93 -23.10
N GLU A 506 11.06 12.77 -21.79
CA GLU A 506 12.25 12.15 -21.18
C GLU A 506 12.31 10.64 -21.48
N GLN A 507 11.17 9.94 -21.45
CA GLN A 507 11.06 8.53 -21.86
C GLN A 507 11.39 8.37 -23.35
N ARG A 508 10.89 9.26 -24.22
CA ARG A 508 11.29 9.33 -25.63
C ARG A 508 12.80 9.51 -25.76
N ARG A 509 13.37 10.44 -25.00
CA ARG A 509 14.81 10.73 -25.01
C ARG A 509 15.65 9.52 -24.58
N TYR A 510 15.20 8.77 -23.57
CA TYR A 510 15.87 7.54 -23.13
C TYR A 510 15.89 6.48 -24.26
N LEU A 511 14.75 6.26 -24.93
CA LEU A 511 14.66 5.34 -26.07
C LEU A 511 15.60 5.76 -27.22
N GLU A 512 15.68 7.07 -27.53
CA GLU A 512 16.57 7.62 -28.56
C GLU A 512 18.06 7.49 -28.22
N LEU A 513 18.43 7.54 -26.94
CA LEU A 513 19.80 7.32 -26.48
C LEU A 513 20.19 5.83 -26.57
N CYS A 514 19.30 4.91 -26.18
CA CYS A 514 19.59 3.48 -26.16
C CYS A 514 19.40 2.76 -27.50
N ARG A 515 18.56 3.27 -28.41
CA ARG A 515 18.24 2.67 -29.74
C ARG A 515 18.05 1.15 -29.71
N PRO A 516 17.16 0.62 -28.84
CA PRO A 516 17.06 -0.82 -28.63
C PRO A 516 16.38 -1.53 -29.80
N LYS A 517 16.84 -2.75 -30.13
CA LYS A 517 16.17 -3.63 -31.11
C LYS A 517 14.80 -4.09 -30.59
N THR A 518 14.75 -4.46 -29.32
CA THR A 518 13.53 -4.93 -28.65
C THR A 518 13.27 -4.20 -27.33
N PHE A 519 11.99 -4.10 -26.95
CA PHE A 519 11.57 -3.33 -25.78
C PHE A 519 10.48 -4.02 -24.97
N ILE A 520 10.66 -4.07 -23.65
CA ILE A 520 9.62 -4.43 -22.68
C ILE A 520 9.46 -3.25 -21.72
N PRO A 521 8.29 -2.57 -21.71
CA PRO A 521 8.02 -1.57 -20.68
C PRO A 521 7.91 -2.25 -19.31
N VAL A 522 8.52 -1.64 -18.29
CA VAL A 522 8.45 -2.07 -16.89
C VAL A 522 7.96 -0.92 -16.00
N HIS A 523 7.85 -1.16 -14.69
CA HIS A 523 7.41 -0.18 -13.68
C HIS A 523 6.13 0.58 -14.08
N GLY A 524 4.98 -0.08 -13.99
CA GLY A 524 3.73 0.58 -14.31
C GLY A 524 2.52 -0.33 -14.48
N THR A 525 1.35 0.26 -14.26
CA THR A 525 0.07 -0.40 -14.53
C THR A 525 -0.08 -0.75 -16.00
N PHE A 526 -0.90 -1.74 -16.34
CA PHE A 526 -1.04 -2.25 -17.71
C PHE A 526 -1.29 -1.17 -18.79
N HIS A 527 -2.00 -0.09 -18.47
CA HIS A 527 -2.23 1.00 -19.41
C HIS A 527 -0.98 1.87 -19.65
N HIS A 528 -0.13 2.07 -18.62
CA HIS A 528 1.18 2.70 -18.77
C HIS A 528 2.04 1.86 -19.72
N LEU A 529 2.17 0.56 -19.44
CA LEU A 529 2.97 -0.37 -20.24
C LEU A 529 2.57 -0.34 -21.72
N ARG A 530 1.26 -0.40 -22.00
CA ARG A 530 0.75 -0.32 -23.38
C ARG A 530 1.06 0.99 -24.10
N ARG A 531 1.09 2.13 -23.38
CA ARG A 531 1.39 3.44 -23.96
C ARG A 531 2.89 3.64 -24.15
N HIS A 532 3.72 3.13 -23.25
CA HIS A 532 5.18 3.22 -23.38
C HIS A 532 5.66 2.30 -24.52
N ALA A 533 5.07 1.11 -24.68
CA ALA A 533 5.29 0.29 -25.88
C ALA A 533 4.75 0.90 -27.18
N ALA A 534 3.80 1.84 -27.13
CA ALA A 534 3.41 2.61 -28.32
C ALA A 534 4.46 3.67 -28.65
N LEU A 535 4.93 4.42 -27.65
CA LEU A 535 6.02 5.39 -27.77
C LEU A 535 7.30 4.76 -28.34
N ALA A 536 7.67 3.55 -27.87
CA ALA A 536 8.81 2.80 -28.40
C ALA A 536 8.68 2.49 -29.92
N ARG A 537 7.47 2.20 -30.42
CA ARG A 537 7.23 2.03 -31.87
C ARG A 537 7.27 3.34 -32.63
N GLU A 538 6.81 4.45 -32.03
CA GLU A 538 6.89 5.79 -32.63
C GLU A 538 8.34 6.22 -32.90
N VAL A 539 9.29 5.83 -32.05
CA VAL A 539 10.74 6.07 -32.24
C VAL A 539 11.46 4.99 -33.05
N GLY A 540 10.75 3.97 -33.55
CA GLY A 540 11.29 2.98 -34.49
C GLY A 540 11.80 1.67 -33.89
N VAL A 541 11.49 1.34 -32.63
CA VAL A 541 11.80 0.00 -32.08
C VAL A 541 11.01 -1.08 -32.83
N GLU A 542 11.71 -2.06 -33.40
CA GLU A 542 11.13 -3.09 -34.27
C GLU A 542 10.16 -4.01 -33.53
N GLN A 543 10.55 -4.49 -32.34
CA GLN A 543 9.73 -5.40 -31.54
C GLN A 543 9.50 -4.87 -30.13
N THR A 544 8.24 -4.74 -29.75
CA THR A 544 7.84 -4.40 -28.38
C THR A 544 6.98 -5.52 -27.82
N LEU A 545 7.18 -5.92 -26.56
CA LEU A 545 6.36 -6.92 -25.90
C LEU A 545 5.80 -6.37 -24.58
N VAL A 546 4.48 -6.31 -24.47
CA VAL A 546 3.80 -5.91 -23.22
C VAL A 546 3.42 -7.18 -22.47
N ILE A 547 3.98 -7.35 -21.27
CA ILE A 547 3.76 -8.50 -20.40
C ILE A 547 3.27 -8.04 -19.02
N GLU A 548 2.81 -8.99 -18.22
CA GLU A 548 2.50 -8.82 -16.79
C GLU A 548 3.42 -9.75 -15.97
N ASN A 549 3.43 -9.59 -14.65
CA ASN A 549 4.17 -10.49 -13.74
C ASN A 549 3.92 -11.97 -14.08
N GLY A 550 4.97 -12.78 -14.06
CA GLY A 550 4.94 -14.22 -14.31
C GLY A 550 5.27 -14.64 -15.74
N ALA A 551 5.21 -13.76 -16.74
CA ALA A 551 5.58 -14.12 -18.11
C ALA A 551 7.07 -14.47 -18.22
N ILE A 552 7.41 -15.68 -18.67
CA ILE A 552 8.79 -16.08 -18.94
C ILE A 552 9.09 -15.69 -20.39
N VAL A 553 9.95 -14.69 -20.59
CA VAL A 553 10.30 -14.15 -21.91
C VAL A 553 11.73 -14.54 -22.28
N GLN A 554 11.90 -15.16 -23.44
CA GLN A 554 13.21 -15.49 -23.99
C GLN A 554 13.61 -14.45 -25.05
N LEU A 555 14.84 -13.98 -24.96
CA LEU A 555 15.56 -13.25 -26.00
C LEU A 555 16.51 -14.23 -26.70
N GLU A 556 16.23 -14.56 -27.96
CA GLU A 556 17.13 -15.35 -28.82
C GLU A 556 17.22 -14.68 -30.21
N ARG A 557 18.43 -14.58 -30.78
CA ARG A 557 18.68 -13.97 -32.11
C ARG A 557 18.05 -12.58 -32.29
N GLY A 558 18.01 -11.76 -31.24
CA GLY A 558 17.42 -10.42 -31.26
C GLY A 558 15.90 -10.40 -31.35
N ARG A 559 15.20 -11.48 -30.97
CA ARG A 559 13.73 -11.56 -30.91
C ARG A 559 13.27 -11.96 -29.52
N LEU A 560 12.16 -11.37 -29.09
CA LEU A 560 11.46 -11.71 -27.86
C LEU A 560 10.32 -12.72 -28.13
N GLU A 561 10.25 -13.78 -27.33
CA GLU A 561 9.13 -14.72 -27.32
C GLU A 561 8.70 -15.06 -25.89
N VAL A 562 7.39 -15.18 -25.64
CA VAL A 562 6.88 -15.68 -24.35
C VAL A 562 6.88 -17.20 -24.39
N VAL A 563 7.79 -17.82 -23.64
CA VAL A 563 8.05 -19.27 -23.67
C VAL A 563 7.45 -20.03 -22.49
N GLY A 564 6.90 -19.33 -21.50
CA GLY A 564 6.27 -19.96 -20.34
C GLY A 564 5.67 -18.98 -19.34
N GLU A 565 5.27 -19.52 -18.18
CA GLU A 565 4.67 -18.78 -17.07
C GLU A 565 5.28 -19.29 -15.74
N ALA A 566 5.68 -18.36 -14.88
CA ALA A 566 6.17 -18.61 -13.53
C ALA A 566 5.05 -18.36 -12.51
N THR A 567 5.06 -19.12 -11.41
CA THR A 567 4.14 -18.89 -10.29
C THR A 567 4.43 -17.55 -9.62
N VAL A 568 3.53 -16.59 -9.81
CA VAL A 568 3.59 -15.26 -9.18
C VAL A 568 2.35 -14.97 -8.34
N GLY A 569 2.39 -13.84 -7.62
CA GLY A 569 1.31 -13.37 -6.74
C GLY A 569 1.85 -12.43 -5.68
N ARG A 570 0.98 -12.03 -4.75
CA ARG A 570 1.34 -11.26 -3.56
C ARG A 570 1.47 -12.17 -2.35
N VAL A 571 2.38 -11.83 -1.45
CA VAL A 571 2.44 -12.33 -0.08
C VAL A 571 2.10 -11.15 0.83
N HIS A 572 1.01 -11.28 1.58
CA HIS A 572 0.50 -10.24 2.47
C HIS A 572 1.18 -10.35 3.84
N ILE A 573 1.72 -9.26 4.37
CA ILE A 573 2.44 -9.25 5.65
C ILE A 573 1.70 -8.43 6.73
N ASP A 574 1.43 -9.05 7.87
CA ASP A 574 0.98 -8.40 9.11
C ASP A 574 2.09 -8.57 10.16
N ARG A 575 2.73 -7.46 10.55
CA ARG A 575 3.79 -7.40 11.58
C ARG A 575 4.93 -8.40 11.36
N GLY A 576 5.37 -8.52 10.10
CA GLY A 576 6.43 -9.43 9.69
C GLY A 576 5.98 -10.89 9.46
N THR A 577 4.72 -11.22 9.67
CA THR A 577 4.17 -12.58 9.47
C THR A 577 3.35 -12.64 8.18
N PRO A 578 3.55 -13.65 7.30
CA PRO A 578 2.68 -13.91 6.17
C PRO A 578 1.23 -14.23 6.57
N VAL A 579 0.27 -13.66 5.86
CA VAL A 579 -1.17 -13.85 6.05
C VAL A 579 -1.76 -14.53 4.81
N ASP A 580 -2.51 -15.60 5.02
CA ASP A 580 -3.18 -16.31 3.92
C ASP A 580 -4.50 -15.65 3.47
N GLU A 581 -4.94 -16.02 2.27
CA GLU A 581 -6.16 -15.50 1.64
C GLU A 581 -7.45 -15.89 2.38
N GLU A 582 -7.45 -16.98 3.16
CA GLU A 582 -8.62 -17.41 3.94
C GLU A 582 -8.82 -16.49 5.14
N LEU A 583 -7.76 -16.20 5.90
CA LEU A 583 -7.77 -15.23 6.99
C LEU A 583 -8.08 -13.80 6.50
N LEU A 584 -7.58 -13.39 5.33
CA LEU A 584 -7.97 -12.11 4.72
C LEU A 584 -9.45 -12.04 4.36
N LYS A 585 -10.00 -13.13 3.83
CA LYS A 585 -11.42 -13.25 3.52
C LYS A 585 -12.27 -13.23 4.80
N GLU A 586 -11.83 -13.86 5.89
CA GLU A 586 -12.48 -13.74 7.20
C GLU A 586 -12.45 -12.29 7.71
N ARG A 587 -11.30 -11.61 7.68
CA ARG A 587 -11.16 -10.20 8.07
C ARG A 587 -12.11 -9.30 7.29
N ARG A 588 -12.20 -9.46 5.96
CA ARG A 588 -13.15 -8.71 5.10
C ARG A 588 -14.60 -9.00 5.49
N LEU A 589 -14.97 -10.27 5.64
CA LEU A 589 -16.34 -10.66 5.99
C LEU A 589 -16.77 -10.13 7.37
N ILE A 590 -15.86 -10.12 8.36
CA ILE A 590 -16.11 -9.54 9.67
C ILE A 590 -16.25 -8.01 9.57
N GLY A 591 -15.40 -7.34 8.80
CA GLY A 591 -15.46 -5.89 8.57
C GLY A 591 -16.73 -5.43 7.85
N GLU A 592 -17.21 -6.18 6.85
CA GLU A 592 -18.40 -5.84 6.05
C GLU A 592 -19.73 -6.24 6.73
N LEU A 593 -19.77 -7.43 7.36
CA LEU A 593 -21.01 -8.02 7.84
C LEU A 593 -21.19 -7.91 9.36
N GLY A 594 -20.12 -7.60 10.10
CA GLY A 594 -20.06 -7.76 11.55
C GLY A 594 -20.05 -9.22 11.99
N HIS A 595 -19.86 -9.41 13.28
CA HIS A 595 -19.78 -10.73 13.93
C HIS A 595 -20.82 -10.86 15.03
N ALA A 596 -21.33 -12.08 15.22
CA ALA A 596 -22.14 -12.43 16.36
C ALA A 596 -21.76 -13.82 16.89
N VAL A 597 -21.68 -13.97 18.21
CA VAL A 597 -21.47 -15.25 18.87
C VAL A 597 -22.76 -15.67 19.55
N VAL A 598 -23.13 -16.94 19.40
CA VAL A 598 -24.23 -17.55 20.15
C VAL A 598 -23.70 -18.68 21.04
N ALA A 599 -23.74 -18.46 22.34
CA ALA A 599 -23.34 -19.43 23.34
C ALA A 599 -24.58 -20.08 23.98
N PHE A 600 -24.57 -21.39 24.14
CA PHE A 600 -25.69 -22.12 24.74
C PHE A 600 -25.23 -23.34 25.53
N SER A 601 -25.95 -23.72 26.59
CA SER A 601 -25.54 -24.84 27.44
C SER A 601 -26.16 -26.17 27.04
N ILE A 602 -25.34 -27.22 27.06
CA ILE A 602 -25.73 -28.63 26.94
C ILE A 602 -25.36 -29.38 28.22
N GLY A 603 -26.16 -30.38 28.58
CA GLY A 603 -25.84 -31.32 29.66
C GLY A 603 -25.72 -32.75 29.12
N ARG A 604 -25.62 -33.72 30.03
CA ARG A 604 -25.39 -35.14 29.72
C ARG A 604 -26.31 -35.66 28.59
N GLY A 605 -25.70 -36.35 27.62
CA GLY A 605 -26.38 -36.81 26.41
C GLY A 605 -26.73 -35.68 25.44
N ASP A 606 -25.85 -34.69 25.33
CA ASP A 606 -25.91 -33.51 24.43
C ASP A 606 -27.22 -32.70 24.52
N ARG A 607 -27.91 -32.81 25.65
CA ARG A 607 -29.25 -32.24 25.83
C ARG A 607 -29.16 -30.76 26.13
N PHE A 608 -29.65 -29.93 25.22
CA PHE A 608 -29.80 -28.49 25.40
C PHE A 608 -30.56 -28.11 26.69
N LEU A 609 -29.93 -27.29 27.55
CA LEU A 609 -30.42 -26.94 28.88
C LEU A 609 -31.30 -25.68 28.92
N GLY A 610 -31.56 -25.04 27.77
CA GLY A 610 -32.51 -23.93 27.65
C GLY A 610 -31.91 -22.53 27.74
N HIS A 611 -30.64 -22.38 28.13
CA HIS A 611 -29.96 -21.07 28.19
C HIS A 611 -29.24 -20.76 26.88
N VAL A 612 -29.49 -19.57 26.34
CA VAL A 612 -28.86 -19.02 25.12
C VAL A 612 -28.53 -17.57 25.44
N ASP A 613 -27.32 -17.15 25.06
CA ASP A 613 -26.83 -15.78 25.18
C ASP A 613 -26.12 -15.41 23.86
N ILE A 614 -26.26 -14.16 23.45
CA ILE A 614 -25.78 -13.68 22.15
C ILE A 614 -25.04 -12.36 22.34
N VAL A 615 -23.83 -12.28 21.79
CA VAL A 615 -23.03 -11.05 21.72
C VAL A 615 -22.85 -10.69 20.24
N ALA A 616 -23.03 -9.43 19.86
CA ALA A 616 -22.82 -8.96 18.49
C ALA A 616 -21.89 -7.75 18.46
N ARG A 617 -21.02 -7.64 17.45
CA ARG A 617 -20.08 -6.51 17.28
C ARG A 617 -19.95 -6.14 15.81
N GLY A 618 -19.80 -4.84 15.52
CA GLY A 618 -19.78 -4.30 14.15
C GLY A 618 -21.09 -4.48 13.36
N PHE A 619 -22.16 -4.92 14.02
CA PHE A 619 -23.39 -5.36 13.35
C PHE A 619 -24.63 -4.52 13.73
N LEU A 620 -24.79 -4.20 15.01
CA LEU A 620 -25.93 -3.46 15.58
C LEU A 620 -25.50 -2.07 16.03
N ALA A 621 -26.46 -1.15 16.10
CA ALA A 621 -26.30 0.14 16.78
C ALA A 621 -26.72 -0.01 18.24
N ALA A 622 -26.02 0.65 19.16
CA ALA A 622 -26.14 0.44 20.61
C ALA A 622 -27.57 0.68 21.13
N GLU A 623 -28.32 1.59 20.50
CA GLU A 623 -29.67 2.00 20.89
C GLU A 623 -30.73 0.91 20.62
N VAL A 624 -30.38 -0.11 19.81
CA VAL A 624 -31.30 -1.18 19.38
C VAL A 624 -30.73 -2.58 19.71
N GLU A 625 -29.57 -2.65 20.34
CA GLU A 625 -28.83 -3.91 20.56
C GLU A 625 -29.56 -4.86 21.51
N ASP A 626 -29.78 -4.46 22.77
CA ASP A 626 -30.30 -5.36 23.82
C ASP A 626 -31.65 -6.01 23.46
N ALA A 627 -32.66 -5.21 23.13
CA ALA A 627 -34.01 -5.71 22.84
C ALA A 627 -34.06 -6.63 21.61
N LEU A 628 -33.15 -6.45 20.65
CA LEU A 628 -33.04 -7.33 19.48
C LEU A 628 -32.27 -8.61 19.80
N LEU A 629 -31.24 -8.54 20.64
CA LEU A 629 -30.48 -9.71 21.10
C LEU A 629 -31.31 -10.62 22.02
N ASP A 630 -32.23 -10.06 22.81
CA ASP A 630 -33.18 -10.84 23.62
C ASP A 630 -34.17 -11.64 22.75
N ASP A 631 -34.85 -11.00 21.78
CA ASP A 631 -35.76 -11.72 20.85
C ASP A 631 -34.98 -12.68 19.92
N ALA A 632 -33.72 -12.36 19.57
CA ALA A 632 -32.83 -13.31 18.89
C ALA A 632 -32.53 -14.55 19.76
N SER A 633 -32.23 -14.35 21.05
CA SER A 633 -31.95 -15.43 22.01
C SER A 633 -33.18 -16.31 22.22
N ASP A 634 -34.36 -15.72 22.34
CA ASP A 634 -35.65 -16.41 22.42
C ASP A 634 -35.99 -17.17 21.12
N TYR A 635 -35.63 -16.62 19.96
CA TYR A 635 -35.79 -17.30 18.67
C TYR A 635 -34.88 -18.53 18.55
N VAL A 636 -33.58 -18.39 18.87
CA VAL A 636 -32.64 -19.52 18.83
C VAL A 636 -33.00 -20.58 19.87
N ARG A 637 -33.34 -20.19 21.11
CA ARG A 637 -33.79 -21.09 22.18
C ARG A 637 -35.00 -21.93 21.76
N ARG A 638 -35.96 -21.33 21.03
CA ARG A 638 -37.12 -22.05 20.49
C ARG A 638 -36.77 -23.04 19.38
N ASP A 639 -35.75 -22.75 18.56
CA ASP A 639 -35.31 -23.69 17.52
C ASP A 639 -34.45 -24.83 18.10
N LEU A 640 -33.57 -24.56 19.06
CA LEU A 640 -32.76 -25.59 19.74
C LEU A 640 -33.62 -26.57 20.55
N ARG A 641 -34.72 -26.11 21.18
CA ARG A 641 -35.70 -27.00 21.85
C ARG A 641 -36.40 -28.02 20.92
N ARG A 642 -36.23 -27.91 19.60
CA ARG A 642 -36.81 -28.82 18.60
C ARG A 642 -35.81 -29.87 18.10
N ALA A 643 -34.55 -29.80 18.51
CA ALA A 643 -33.54 -30.79 18.18
C ALA A 643 -33.89 -32.16 18.79
N LYS A 644 -33.49 -33.25 18.11
CA LYS A 644 -33.79 -34.63 18.51
C LYS A 644 -32.60 -35.54 18.25
N GLY A 645 -31.82 -35.84 19.30
CA GLY A 645 -30.62 -36.67 19.17
C GLY A 645 -29.51 -36.03 18.32
N GLU A 646 -29.53 -34.71 18.18
CA GLU A 646 -28.48 -33.94 17.49
C GLU A 646 -27.26 -33.80 18.42
N GLY A 647 -26.06 -34.08 17.90
CA GLY A 647 -24.81 -33.91 18.66
C GLY A 647 -24.38 -32.45 18.81
N PRO A 648 -23.31 -32.13 19.60
CA PRO A 648 -22.94 -30.76 19.93
C PRO A 648 -22.68 -29.87 18.69
N GLY A 649 -21.93 -30.37 17.70
CA GLY A 649 -21.67 -29.64 16.45
C GLY A 649 -22.91 -29.47 15.55
N GLU A 650 -23.88 -30.38 15.64
CA GLU A 650 -25.15 -30.24 14.91
C GLU A 650 -26.04 -29.17 15.56
N LEU A 651 -26.05 -29.12 16.91
CA LEU A 651 -26.70 -28.06 17.68
C LEU A 651 -26.06 -26.70 17.45
N GLU A 652 -24.73 -26.63 17.34
CA GLU A 652 -24.01 -25.41 16.96
C GLU A 652 -24.41 -24.94 15.56
N GLU A 653 -24.42 -25.83 14.57
CA GLU A 653 -24.85 -25.49 13.21
C GLU A 653 -26.36 -25.15 13.15
N ARG A 654 -27.18 -25.72 14.03
CA ARG A 654 -28.58 -25.34 14.20
C ARG A 654 -28.71 -23.93 14.79
N ALA A 655 -28.00 -23.62 15.87
CA ALA A 655 -27.97 -22.30 16.49
C ALA A 655 -27.47 -21.23 15.51
N ARG A 656 -26.36 -21.51 14.82
CA ARG A 656 -25.77 -20.64 13.78
C ARG A 656 -26.78 -20.31 12.70
N ARG A 657 -27.45 -21.32 12.13
CA ARG A 657 -28.48 -21.13 11.10
C ARG A 657 -29.72 -20.41 11.65
N ALA A 658 -30.14 -20.71 12.88
CA ALA A 658 -31.27 -20.02 13.52
C ALA A 658 -31.01 -18.52 13.67
N LEU A 659 -29.85 -18.14 14.22
CA LEU A 659 -29.48 -16.74 14.40
C LEU A 659 -29.35 -15.99 13.07
N ARG A 660 -28.70 -16.59 12.06
CA ARG A 660 -28.61 -16.02 10.71
C ARG A 660 -29.99 -15.85 10.04
N ARG A 661 -30.94 -16.77 10.28
CA ARG A 661 -32.34 -16.63 9.82
C ARG A 661 -33.06 -15.49 10.54
N TYR A 662 -32.87 -15.35 11.85
CA TYR A 662 -33.46 -14.28 12.65
C TYR A 662 -33.01 -12.90 12.16
N PHE A 663 -31.70 -12.65 12.12
CA PHE A 663 -31.16 -11.35 11.68
C PHE A 663 -31.52 -11.04 10.23
N TYR A 664 -31.55 -12.03 9.32
CA TYR A 664 -32.02 -11.79 7.96
C TYR A 664 -33.51 -11.44 7.88
N LYS A 665 -34.36 -12.01 8.75
CA LYS A 665 -35.80 -11.68 8.80
C LYS A 665 -36.05 -10.28 9.32
N LYS A 666 -35.30 -9.84 10.33
CA LYS A 666 -35.48 -8.54 11.03
C LYS A 666 -34.75 -7.39 10.34
N LEU A 667 -33.50 -7.60 9.92
CA LEU A 667 -32.57 -6.55 9.47
C LEU A 667 -32.13 -6.71 8.01
N ARG A 668 -32.53 -7.78 7.32
CA ARG A 668 -32.06 -8.14 5.95
C ARG A 668 -30.54 -8.32 5.79
N ARG A 669 -29.78 -8.28 6.88
CA ARG A 669 -28.33 -8.53 6.94
C ARG A 669 -28.05 -9.91 7.59
N LYS A 670 -26.87 -10.46 7.34
CA LYS A 670 -26.40 -11.75 7.91
C LYS A 670 -24.96 -11.57 8.41
N PRO A 671 -24.72 -11.40 9.72
CA PRO A 671 -23.36 -11.36 10.24
C PRO A 671 -22.68 -12.71 10.06
N ILE A 672 -21.35 -12.73 10.22
CA ILE A 672 -20.64 -13.98 10.50
C ILE A 672 -21.08 -14.44 11.89
N VAL A 673 -21.49 -15.70 12.00
CA VAL A 673 -21.99 -16.27 13.26
C VAL A 673 -21.12 -17.44 13.68
N THR A 674 -20.55 -17.34 14.87
CA THR A 674 -19.92 -18.46 15.58
C THR A 674 -20.91 -18.98 16.61
N ALA A 675 -21.08 -20.30 16.70
CA ALA A 675 -21.91 -20.95 17.71
C ALA A 675 -21.01 -21.78 18.63
N MET A 676 -21.34 -21.82 19.92
CA MET A 676 -20.56 -22.56 20.93
C MET A 676 -21.50 -23.29 21.89
N ALA A 677 -21.42 -24.61 21.92
CA ALA A 677 -22.02 -25.44 22.94
C ALA A 677 -21.12 -25.48 24.19
N LEU A 678 -21.70 -25.22 25.36
CA LEU A 678 -21.01 -25.26 26.65
C LEU A 678 -21.53 -26.45 27.45
N GLU A 679 -20.69 -27.46 27.67
CA GLU A 679 -21.00 -28.60 28.53
C GLU A 679 -21.11 -28.18 30.00
N VAL A 680 -22.11 -28.71 30.68
CA VAL A 680 -22.38 -28.52 32.11
C VAL A 680 -22.60 -29.90 32.73
N GLY A 681 -21.69 -30.30 33.64
CA GLY A 681 -21.53 -31.66 34.16
C GLY A 681 -22.45 -32.07 35.32
#